data_AF-A0A1Y2E914-F1
#
_entry.id   AF-A0A1Y2E914-F1
#
_cell.length_a   1.000
_cell.length_b   1.000
_cell.length_c   1.000
_cell.angle_alpha   90.00
_cell.angle_beta   90.00
_cell.angle_gamma   90.00
#
_symmetry.space_group_name_H-M   'P 1'
#
loop_
_entity.id
_entity.type
_entity.pdbx_description
1 polymer ?
#
loop_
_entity_poly.entity_id
_entity_poly.type
_entity_poly.pdbx_seq_one_letter_code
_entity_poly.pdbx_strand_id
1 'polypeptide(L)'
;MDGEAPQHLDRPSATWTPPTRAAQLAALGCTGIAHGYGTGHGATREFIGAIADKIGLGSYVPREASEALDELTGKKVDEFDLLVVGGGATGAGVALDAASRGLKVAVVERDDFSSGTSSKSTKLVHGGVRYLQKAVFELDYEQYKLVREALHERKTFLHTAPYLSHSLPIMLPIYTWWQIPYFYSGCKMYDLLAGSANMESSYLLGKGKAMNAFPMLKSDGLRGAVVYYDGQHNDSRMNMALITTAVQYGAVAANHTDVTSLIKNDEGKIIGARMKDNLTGRTWETKAKGVINATGPFTDGLRSMDEPTSQNIVAPASGVHITLPNYYAPAKIGLIDPATSDGRVIFFLPWQGNTIAGTTDSAAEVEQHPIPKEEEIEWILNEVRNYLSPDIRVRRGDVLSAWSGLRPLVKDPAAKNTESLVRNHMINVSKSGLLTIAGGKWTTYRAMAEETVDRAIKEYDLKPKQGCVTEKLQLIGSAGWSKMMFIKLIQQFGLESDVAKHLADTYGDRAWAVCAMAEPTGLRWPVHGTRLDVSYPYIDAEVTWACRREYACTAVDVIARRTRLSFLNAEAALEALPRVIDIMAVELGWGGGEKEKQFKDATKFLHSMGLSEARVGKLKLDDVRQGRHKLHLEIEDEVLARTIFTPEELQSLKDKFGHIDADQDGKISASDLARTLRNLGQDVPRETVLSIIREVDADKSGKIEFQEFLDIAAGVKELHLSNAFSDLVSRVSAGSGTASSTSSTNNLGSSSPTPGYDDKRHVGANIPVEKSGGGV
;
A
#
# COMPACT_ATOMS: atom_id res chain seq x y z
N MET A 1 16.26 -41.87 -17.72
CA MET A 1 14.87 -42.15 -17.32
C MET A 1 14.16 -40.83 -17.41
N ASP A 2 13.62 -40.59 -18.60
CA ASP A 2 12.95 -39.34 -18.95
C ASP A 2 11.61 -39.30 -18.22
N GLY A 3 11.55 -38.52 -17.15
CA GLY A 3 10.32 -38.24 -16.43
C GLY A 3 9.44 -37.36 -17.30
N GLU A 4 8.25 -37.86 -17.64
CA GLU A 4 7.20 -37.10 -18.29
C GLU A 4 7.00 -35.75 -17.57
N ALA A 5 7.05 -34.67 -18.34
CA ALA A 5 6.71 -33.34 -17.83
C ALA A 5 5.29 -33.38 -17.24
N PRO A 6 5.05 -32.73 -16.08
CA PRO A 6 3.74 -32.74 -15.46
C PRO A 6 2.69 -32.28 -16.46
N GLN A 7 1.55 -32.97 -16.51
CA GLN A 7 0.39 -32.58 -17.30
C GLN A 7 0.01 -31.14 -16.90
N HIS A 8 0.48 -30.16 -17.67
CA HIS A 8 0.00 -28.79 -17.56
C HIS A 8 -1.51 -28.85 -17.83
N LEU A 9 -2.33 -28.42 -16.87
CA LEU A 9 -3.69 -28.01 -17.19
C LEU A 9 -3.60 -27.08 -18.40
N ASP A 10 -4.35 -27.39 -19.46
CA ASP A 10 -4.36 -26.60 -20.68
C ASP A 10 -4.57 -25.12 -20.32
N ARG A 11 -3.71 -24.27 -20.87
CA ARG A 11 -3.67 -22.85 -20.52
C ARG A 11 -5.04 -22.22 -20.80
N PRO A 12 -5.62 -21.48 -19.85
CA PRO A 12 -6.91 -20.83 -20.07
C PRO A 12 -6.76 -19.78 -21.16
N SER A 13 -7.69 -19.79 -22.12
CA SER A 13 -7.78 -18.74 -23.14
C SER A 13 -7.83 -17.36 -22.49
N ALA A 14 -7.45 -16.30 -23.22
CA ALA A 14 -7.58 -14.92 -22.74
C ALA A 14 -9.02 -14.56 -22.32
N THR A 15 -10.00 -15.29 -22.85
CA THR A 15 -11.43 -15.13 -22.56
C THR A 15 -11.93 -15.98 -21.39
N TRP A 16 -11.11 -16.87 -20.82
CA TRP A 16 -11.47 -17.65 -19.64
C TRP A 16 -12.01 -16.76 -18.52
N THR A 17 -13.06 -17.25 -17.87
CA THR A 17 -13.79 -16.55 -16.84
C THR A 17 -13.83 -17.45 -15.60
N PRO A 18 -13.47 -16.93 -14.41
CA PRO A 18 -13.60 -17.72 -13.20
C PRO A 18 -15.07 -17.98 -12.87
N PRO A 19 -15.39 -19.03 -12.09
CA PRO A 19 -16.74 -19.23 -11.56
C PRO A 19 -17.18 -17.99 -10.76
N THR A 20 -18.48 -17.68 -10.76
CA THR A 20 -19.01 -16.50 -10.05
C THR A 20 -18.88 -16.65 -8.53
N ARG A 21 -18.86 -15.55 -7.78
CA ARG A 21 -18.83 -15.59 -6.30
C ARG A 21 -19.97 -16.45 -5.73
N ALA A 22 -21.17 -16.38 -6.32
CA ALA A 22 -22.30 -17.21 -5.90
C ALA A 22 -22.02 -18.71 -6.06
N ALA A 23 -21.37 -19.10 -7.17
CA ALA A 23 -20.93 -20.48 -7.39
C ALA A 23 -19.87 -20.91 -6.36
N GLN A 24 -18.92 -20.02 -6.05
CA GLN A 24 -17.90 -20.25 -5.03
C GLN A 24 -18.52 -20.47 -3.64
N LEU A 25 -19.47 -19.63 -3.23
CA LEU A 25 -20.21 -19.78 -1.98
C LEU A 25 -21.02 -21.07 -1.92
N ALA A 26 -21.66 -21.47 -3.03
CA ALA A 26 -22.37 -22.74 -3.11
C ALA A 26 -21.42 -23.92 -2.88
N ALA A 27 -20.24 -23.91 -3.53
CA ALA A 27 -19.22 -24.94 -3.34
C ALA A 27 -18.71 -25.02 -1.89
N LEU A 28 -18.54 -23.88 -1.20
CA LEU A 28 -18.19 -23.85 0.23
C LEU A 28 -19.28 -24.50 1.10
N GLY A 29 -20.55 -24.25 0.79
CA GLY A 29 -21.70 -24.73 1.55
C GLY A 29 -22.03 -26.23 1.35
N CYS A 30 -21.59 -26.83 0.25
CA CYS A 30 -21.87 -28.24 -0.07
C CYS A 30 -21.19 -29.27 0.87
N THR A 31 -20.31 -28.82 1.77
CA THR A 31 -19.57 -29.68 2.72
C THR A 31 -20.24 -29.81 4.10
N GLY A 32 -21.44 -29.26 4.31
CA GLY A 32 -22.06 -29.11 5.63
C GLY A 32 -22.18 -30.40 6.48
N ILE A 33 -22.12 -30.25 7.81
CA ILE A 33 -22.41 -31.31 8.78
C ILE A 33 -23.92 -31.55 8.77
N ALA A 34 -24.35 -32.75 8.37
CA ALA A 34 -25.75 -33.14 8.43
C ALA A 34 -26.19 -33.27 9.90
N HIS A 35 -26.61 -32.17 10.51
CA HIS A 35 -27.57 -32.22 11.62
C HIS A 35 -28.98 -32.09 11.05
N GLY A 36 -29.51 -33.22 10.61
CA GLY A 36 -30.95 -33.49 10.61
C GLY A 36 -31.85 -32.59 9.76
N TYR A 37 -31.53 -32.32 8.49
CA TYR A 37 -32.56 -32.04 7.48
C TYR A 37 -32.15 -32.67 6.13
N GLY A 38 -33.13 -33.27 5.46
CA GLY A 38 -32.97 -34.32 4.44
C GLY A 38 -32.12 -33.98 3.21
N THR A 39 -31.47 -35.04 2.72
CA THR A 39 -30.68 -35.08 1.50
C THR A 39 -31.56 -35.06 0.25
N GLY A 40 -31.22 -34.22 -0.73
CA GLY A 40 -31.81 -34.29 -2.07
C GLY A 40 -31.41 -33.11 -2.95
N HIS A 41 -31.34 -33.33 -4.26
CA HIS A 41 -31.06 -32.34 -5.32
C HIS A 41 -31.88 -31.02 -5.23
N GLY A 42 -32.91 -30.95 -4.38
CA GLY A 42 -33.65 -29.73 -4.08
C GLY A 42 -32.85 -28.69 -3.31
N ALA A 43 -31.93 -29.09 -2.42
CA ALA A 43 -31.21 -28.15 -1.55
C ALA A 43 -30.30 -27.18 -2.32
N THR A 44 -29.64 -27.62 -3.39
CA THR A 44 -28.78 -26.75 -4.22
C THR A 44 -29.61 -25.80 -5.08
N ARG A 45 -30.76 -26.25 -5.60
CA ARG A 45 -31.69 -25.39 -6.36
C ARG A 45 -32.42 -24.39 -5.46
N GLU A 46 -32.81 -24.79 -4.25
CA GLU A 46 -33.36 -23.87 -3.24
C GLU A 46 -32.28 -22.91 -2.72
N PHE A 47 -31.04 -23.36 -2.56
CA PHE A 47 -29.90 -22.52 -2.19
C PHE A 47 -29.63 -21.45 -3.25
N ILE A 48 -29.60 -21.84 -4.53
CA ILE A 48 -29.37 -20.93 -5.67
C ILE A 48 -30.60 -20.04 -5.90
N GLY A 49 -31.81 -20.59 -5.83
CA GLY A 49 -33.07 -19.84 -5.97
C GLY A 49 -33.26 -18.79 -4.88
N ALA A 50 -32.99 -19.15 -3.62
CA ALA A 50 -33.04 -18.22 -2.49
C ALA A 50 -31.94 -17.15 -2.55
N ILE A 51 -30.79 -17.45 -3.16
CA ILE A 51 -29.75 -16.44 -3.44
C ILE A 51 -30.24 -15.49 -4.55
N ALA A 52 -30.70 -16.03 -5.68
CA ALA A 52 -31.16 -15.25 -6.84
C ALA A 52 -32.34 -14.32 -6.49
N ASP A 53 -33.33 -14.81 -5.75
CA ASP A 53 -34.50 -14.03 -5.33
C ASP A 53 -34.13 -12.90 -4.36
N LYS A 54 -33.13 -13.12 -3.49
CA LYS A 54 -32.75 -12.16 -2.45
C LYS A 54 -31.75 -11.10 -2.91
N ILE A 55 -30.99 -11.38 -3.98
CA ILE A 55 -30.10 -10.41 -4.64
C ILE A 55 -30.75 -9.70 -5.83
N GLY A 56 -32.07 -9.84 -6.02
CA GLY A 56 -32.81 -9.10 -7.05
C GLY A 56 -32.55 -9.58 -8.48
N LEU A 57 -31.99 -10.79 -8.68
CA LEU A 57 -31.86 -11.41 -9.99
C LEU A 57 -33.22 -12.00 -10.40
N GLY A 58 -34.16 -11.12 -10.76
CA GLY A 58 -35.39 -11.51 -11.43
C GLY A 58 -35.09 -12.26 -12.73
N SER A 59 -35.40 -13.56 -12.75
CA SER A 59 -35.57 -14.40 -13.95
C SER A 59 -34.58 -14.18 -15.11
N TYR A 60 -33.28 -14.29 -14.89
CA TYR A 60 -32.35 -14.68 -15.97
C TYR A 60 -31.07 -15.30 -15.40
N VAL A 61 -31.11 -16.59 -15.12
CA VAL A 61 -29.89 -17.41 -15.06
C VAL A 61 -29.70 -17.96 -16.48
N PRO A 62 -28.66 -17.56 -17.22
CA PRO A 62 -28.36 -18.16 -18.52
C PRO A 62 -28.23 -19.67 -18.33
N ARG A 63 -28.94 -20.45 -19.15
CA ARG A 63 -28.97 -21.93 -19.07
C ARG A 63 -27.56 -22.55 -19.10
N GLU A 64 -26.64 -21.88 -19.80
CA GLU A 64 -25.22 -22.20 -19.91
C GLU A 64 -24.45 -22.04 -18.58
N ALA A 65 -24.87 -21.17 -17.67
CA ALA A 65 -24.26 -21.02 -16.34
C ALA A 65 -24.67 -22.13 -15.37
N SER A 66 -25.84 -22.74 -15.57
CA SER A 66 -26.30 -23.93 -14.83
C SER A 66 -25.52 -25.17 -15.28
N GLU A 67 -25.30 -25.32 -16.58
CA GLU A 67 -24.58 -26.46 -17.16
C GLU A 67 -23.07 -26.37 -16.88
N ALA A 68 -22.49 -25.17 -16.91
CA ALA A 68 -21.11 -24.94 -16.46
C ALA A 68 -20.92 -25.12 -14.94
N LEU A 69 -21.97 -24.88 -14.13
CA LEU A 69 -21.96 -25.21 -12.70
C LEU A 69 -21.90 -26.71 -12.50
N ASP A 70 -22.70 -27.49 -13.22
CA ASP A 70 -22.73 -28.96 -13.11
C ASP A 70 -21.44 -29.61 -13.64
N GLU A 71 -20.77 -29.03 -14.65
CA GLU A 71 -19.46 -29.50 -15.12
C GLU A 71 -18.29 -29.17 -14.17
N LEU A 72 -18.30 -28.00 -13.51
CA LEU A 72 -17.29 -27.63 -12.49
C LEU A 72 -17.56 -28.28 -11.11
N THR A 73 -18.83 -28.48 -10.76
CA THR A 73 -19.26 -29.14 -9.51
C THR A 73 -19.51 -30.64 -9.67
N GLY A 74 -19.23 -31.22 -10.84
CA GLY A 74 -19.41 -32.63 -11.17
C GLY A 74 -18.66 -33.61 -10.25
N LYS A 75 -17.84 -33.10 -9.33
CA LYS A 75 -17.43 -33.82 -8.12
C LYS A 75 -17.97 -33.08 -6.90
N LYS A 76 -19.03 -33.63 -6.30
CA LYS A 76 -19.44 -33.31 -4.94
C LYS A 76 -18.19 -33.33 -4.04
N VAL A 77 -17.76 -32.17 -3.56
CA VAL A 77 -16.69 -32.09 -2.56
C VAL A 77 -17.36 -32.27 -1.22
N ASP A 78 -17.30 -33.47 -0.67
CA ASP A 78 -17.83 -33.74 0.67
C ASP A 78 -16.96 -33.10 1.77
N GLU A 79 -15.67 -32.87 1.48
CA GLU A 79 -14.67 -32.31 2.40
C GLU A 79 -13.49 -31.71 1.63
N PHE A 80 -13.00 -30.55 2.06
CA PHE A 80 -11.75 -29.94 1.55
C PHE A 80 -10.53 -30.57 2.21
N ASP A 81 -9.41 -30.65 1.49
CA ASP A 81 -8.14 -31.01 2.11
C ASP A 81 -7.63 -29.86 2.99
N LEU A 82 -7.76 -28.61 2.51
CA LEU A 82 -7.36 -27.42 3.24
C LEU A 82 -8.39 -26.30 3.14
N LEU A 83 -8.68 -25.67 4.27
CA LEU A 83 -9.37 -24.38 4.38
C LEU A 83 -8.37 -23.32 4.82
N VAL A 84 -8.09 -22.36 3.95
CA VAL A 84 -7.20 -21.22 4.21
C VAL A 84 -8.03 -20.01 4.62
N VAL A 85 -7.73 -19.44 5.79
CA VAL A 85 -8.41 -18.27 6.34
C VAL A 85 -7.52 -17.04 6.21
N GLY A 86 -7.97 -16.06 5.43
CA GLY A 86 -7.22 -14.86 5.05
C GLY A 86 -6.82 -14.90 3.58
N GLY A 87 -7.27 -13.91 2.80
CA GLY A 87 -7.03 -13.76 1.36
C GLY A 87 -6.01 -12.69 1.01
N GLY A 88 -5.09 -12.39 1.94
CA GLY A 88 -3.87 -11.60 1.67
C GLY A 88 -2.77 -12.44 1.03
N ALA A 89 -1.59 -11.86 0.83
CA ALA A 89 -0.47 -12.44 0.09
C ALA A 89 -0.11 -13.86 0.56
N THR A 90 -0.06 -14.04 1.89
CA THR A 90 0.24 -15.33 2.52
C THR A 90 -0.81 -16.38 2.18
N GLY A 91 -2.10 -16.10 2.44
CA GLY A 91 -3.16 -17.07 2.19
C GLY A 91 -3.41 -17.32 0.70
N ALA A 92 -3.30 -16.29 -0.15
CA ALA A 92 -3.37 -16.43 -1.60
C ALA A 92 -2.23 -17.30 -2.15
N GLY A 93 -1.00 -17.12 -1.64
CA GLY A 93 0.14 -17.96 -1.97
C GLY A 93 -0.06 -19.41 -1.54
N VAL A 94 -0.50 -19.65 -0.29
CA VAL A 94 -0.80 -20.99 0.24
C VAL A 94 -1.88 -21.67 -0.60
N ALA A 95 -2.96 -20.94 -0.94
CA ALA A 95 -4.04 -21.48 -1.74
C ALA A 95 -3.59 -21.87 -3.15
N LEU A 96 -2.79 -21.01 -3.80
CA LEU A 96 -2.23 -21.29 -5.13
C LEU A 96 -1.30 -22.50 -5.09
N ASP A 97 -0.37 -22.56 -4.14
CA ASP A 97 0.57 -23.68 -4.05
C ASP A 97 -0.19 -25.00 -3.82
N ALA A 98 -1.04 -25.05 -2.79
CA ALA A 98 -1.82 -26.25 -2.47
C ALA A 98 -2.70 -26.71 -3.65
N ALA A 99 -3.40 -25.79 -4.32
CA ALA A 99 -4.23 -26.12 -5.48
C ALA A 99 -3.39 -26.62 -6.66
N SER A 100 -2.23 -25.99 -6.91
CA SER A 100 -1.30 -26.42 -7.98
C SER A 100 -0.69 -27.80 -7.74
N ARG A 101 -0.61 -28.25 -6.49
CA ARG A 101 -0.23 -29.62 -6.10
C ARG A 101 -1.38 -30.63 -6.22
N GLY A 102 -2.58 -30.16 -6.59
CA GLY A 102 -3.77 -30.98 -6.81
C GLY A 102 -4.60 -31.28 -5.56
N LEU A 103 -4.41 -30.51 -4.47
CA LEU A 103 -5.24 -30.60 -3.26
C LEU A 103 -6.58 -29.88 -3.46
N LYS A 104 -7.62 -30.31 -2.74
CA LYS A 104 -8.91 -29.60 -2.69
C LYS A 104 -8.82 -28.46 -1.68
N VAL A 105 -8.79 -27.23 -2.17
CA VAL A 105 -8.53 -26.05 -1.35
C VAL A 105 -9.71 -25.09 -1.37
N ALA A 106 -10.05 -24.56 -0.20
CA ALA A 106 -10.90 -23.38 -0.05
C ALA A 106 -10.07 -22.23 0.54
N VAL A 107 -10.26 -21.00 0.05
CA VAL A 107 -9.73 -19.77 0.65
C VAL A 107 -10.86 -18.78 0.89
N VAL A 108 -10.94 -18.27 2.11
CA VAL A 108 -11.95 -17.29 2.53
C VAL A 108 -11.30 -16.03 3.06
N GLU A 109 -11.91 -14.89 2.74
CA GLU A 109 -11.46 -13.55 3.17
C GLU A 109 -12.66 -12.79 3.71
N ARG A 110 -12.53 -12.25 4.93
CA ARG A 110 -13.60 -11.56 5.64
C ARG A 110 -14.05 -10.31 4.90
N ASP A 111 -13.11 -9.56 4.35
CA ASP A 111 -13.33 -8.34 3.58
C ASP A 111 -13.09 -8.65 2.09
N ASP A 112 -12.42 -7.79 1.32
CA ASP A 112 -11.99 -8.13 -0.04
C ASP A 112 -10.59 -8.75 -0.06
N PHE A 113 -10.29 -9.52 -1.12
CA PHE A 113 -8.93 -10.04 -1.33
C PHE A 113 -7.92 -8.89 -1.32
N SER A 114 -6.82 -9.06 -0.58
CA SER A 114 -5.78 -8.03 -0.34
C SER A 114 -6.20 -6.80 0.50
N SER A 115 -7.41 -6.76 1.08
CA SER A 115 -7.90 -5.58 1.83
C SER A 115 -7.04 -5.14 3.02
N GLY A 116 -6.36 -6.07 3.69
CA GLY A 116 -5.46 -5.80 4.81
C GLY A 116 -4.08 -5.28 4.39
N THR A 117 -3.04 -5.67 5.13
CA THR A 117 -1.64 -5.25 4.91
C THR A 117 -1.14 -5.48 3.49
N SER A 118 -1.64 -6.51 2.81
CA SER A 118 -1.20 -6.88 1.47
C SER A 118 -1.50 -5.84 0.39
N SER A 119 -2.33 -4.82 0.66
CA SER A 119 -2.54 -3.68 -0.25
C SER A 119 -1.87 -2.38 0.20
N LYS A 120 -1.14 -2.41 1.32
CA LYS A 120 -0.61 -1.26 2.04
C LYS A 120 0.89 -1.44 2.30
N SER A 121 1.61 -1.89 1.29
CA SER A 121 3.07 -2.03 1.32
C SER A 121 3.76 -0.88 0.60
N THR A 122 5.07 -0.73 0.79
CA THR A 122 5.93 0.21 0.02
C THR A 122 5.97 -0.11 -1.49
N LYS A 123 5.30 -1.18 -1.95
CA LYS A 123 5.26 -1.62 -3.35
C LYS A 123 6.60 -2.07 -3.90
N LEU A 124 7.51 -2.47 -3.02
CA LEU A 124 8.84 -2.97 -3.38
C LEU A 124 9.02 -4.44 -3.03
N VAL A 125 9.72 -5.13 -3.93
CA VAL A 125 10.21 -6.50 -3.79
C VAL A 125 11.70 -6.40 -3.46
N HIS A 126 11.97 -6.06 -2.20
CA HIS A 126 13.32 -5.83 -1.71
C HIS A 126 14.05 -7.14 -1.47
N GLY A 127 15.33 -7.21 -1.87
CA GLY A 127 16.21 -8.30 -1.44
C GLY A 127 17.05 -7.99 -0.19
N GLY A 128 16.82 -6.85 0.49
CA GLY A 128 17.34 -6.62 1.84
C GLY A 128 18.77 -6.09 1.97
N VAL A 129 19.17 -5.10 1.16
CA VAL A 129 20.52 -4.48 1.18
C VAL A 129 20.98 -4.07 2.59
N ARG A 130 20.08 -3.58 3.45
CA ARG A 130 20.43 -3.19 4.83
C ARG A 130 20.85 -4.38 5.71
N TYR A 131 20.23 -5.55 5.51
CA TYR A 131 20.59 -6.77 6.25
C TYR A 131 21.97 -7.29 5.87
N LEU A 132 22.44 -6.96 4.66
CA LEU A 132 23.78 -7.31 4.21
C LEU A 132 24.86 -6.70 5.11
N GLN A 133 24.62 -5.49 5.63
CA GLN A 133 25.55 -4.83 6.54
C GLN A 133 25.76 -5.70 7.79
N LYS A 134 24.69 -6.15 8.45
CA LYS A 134 24.81 -7.04 9.63
C LYS A 134 25.37 -8.40 9.25
N ALA A 135 24.90 -9.01 8.17
CA ALA A 135 25.38 -10.31 7.71
C ALA A 135 26.90 -10.34 7.48
N VAL A 136 27.48 -9.27 6.92
CA VAL A 136 28.91 -9.19 6.61
C VAL A 136 29.73 -8.68 7.78
N PHE A 137 29.32 -7.57 8.42
CA PHE A 137 30.13 -6.94 9.47
C PHE A 137 29.96 -7.60 10.85
N GLU A 138 28.81 -8.21 11.13
CA GLU A 138 28.54 -8.94 12.39
C GLU A 138 28.63 -10.46 12.22
N LEU A 139 28.95 -10.95 11.01
CA LEU A 139 29.01 -12.37 10.65
C LEU A 139 27.72 -13.15 10.98
N ASP A 140 26.57 -12.47 10.89
CA ASP A 140 25.26 -13.04 11.20
C ASP A 140 24.77 -13.94 10.04
N TYR A 141 24.88 -15.26 10.24
CA TYR A 141 24.50 -16.27 9.26
C TYR A 141 22.99 -16.26 8.95
N GLU A 142 22.14 -15.97 9.93
CA GLU A 142 20.70 -15.92 9.72
C GLU A 142 20.31 -14.73 8.84
N GLN A 143 20.96 -13.58 9.04
CA GLN A 143 20.80 -12.43 8.15
C GLN A 143 21.30 -12.71 6.74
N TYR A 144 22.42 -13.43 6.61
CA TYR A 144 22.92 -13.86 5.31
C TYR A 144 21.93 -14.76 4.57
N LYS A 145 21.35 -15.76 5.25
CA LYS A 145 20.35 -16.66 4.68
C LYS A 145 19.12 -15.89 4.20
N LEU A 146 18.63 -14.95 5.00
CA LEU A 146 17.51 -14.07 4.67
C LEU A 146 17.78 -13.26 3.39
N VAL A 147 18.97 -12.65 3.26
CA VAL A 147 19.34 -11.88 2.07
C VAL A 147 19.35 -12.79 0.82
N ARG A 148 19.92 -13.99 0.92
CA ARG A 148 19.97 -14.93 -0.21
C ARG A 148 18.60 -15.42 -0.65
N GLU A 149 17.75 -15.75 0.30
CA GLU A 149 16.37 -16.15 0.03
C GLU A 149 15.60 -15.00 -0.63
N ALA A 150 15.68 -13.79 -0.08
CA ALA A 150 14.99 -12.63 -0.64
C ALA A 150 15.49 -12.29 -2.06
N LEU A 151 16.80 -12.45 -2.34
CA LEU A 151 17.37 -12.27 -3.67
C LEU A 151 16.89 -13.33 -4.67
N HIS A 152 16.83 -14.60 -4.24
CA HIS A 152 16.29 -15.69 -5.05
C HIS A 152 14.80 -15.46 -5.36
N GLU A 153 14.00 -15.20 -4.32
CA GLU A 153 12.56 -14.97 -4.45
C GLU A 153 12.26 -13.73 -5.29
N ARG A 154 13.05 -12.65 -5.20
CA ARG A 154 12.89 -11.46 -6.04
C ARG A 154 12.97 -11.80 -7.53
N LYS A 155 13.92 -12.65 -7.94
CA LYS A 155 14.02 -13.10 -9.34
C LYS A 155 12.77 -13.87 -9.76
N THR A 156 12.35 -14.82 -8.94
CA THR A 156 11.15 -15.65 -9.16
C THR A 156 9.90 -14.78 -9.24
N PHE A 157 9.78 -13.79 -8.36
CA PHE A 157 8.67 -12.83 -8.31
C PHE A 157 8.50 -12.09 -9.64
N LEU A 158 9.59 -11.56 -10.18
CA LEU A 158 9.59 -10.84 -11.48
C LEU A 158 9.24 -11.75 -12.66
N HIS A 159 9.56 -13.04 -12.58
CA HIS A 159 9.18 -14.02 -13.60
C HIS A 159 7.71 -14.46 -13.50
N THR A 160 7.19 -14.52 -12.27
CA THR A 160 5.85 -15.02 -11.94
C THR A 160 4.74 -14.14 -12.53
N ALA A 161 4.91 -12.82 -12.49
CA ALA A 161 3.98 -11.87 -13.13
C ALA A 161 4.75 -10.67 -13.70
N PRO A 162 5.34 -10.82 -14.91
CA PRO A 162 6.25 -9.81 -15.49
C PRO A 162 5.54 -8.52 -15.91
N TYR A 163 4.21 -8.54 -16.01
CA TYR A 163 3.39 -7.36 -16.29
C TYR A 163 3.11 -6.53 -15.02
N LEU A 164 3.09 -7.17 -13.84
CA LEU A 164 2.80 -6.51 -12.55
C LEU A 164 4.06 -6.14 -11.76
N SER A 165 5.22 -6.61 -12.19
CA SER A 165 6.48 -6.42 -11.47
C SER A 165 7.64 -6.16 -12.41
N HIS A 166 8.54 -5.28 -12.00
CA HIS A 166 9.66 -4.85 -12.83
C HIS A 166 10.85 -4.37 -11.98
N SER A 167 11.98 -4.18 -12.65
CA SER A 167 13.20 -3.61 -12.06
C SER A 167 13.07 -2.11 -11.88
N LEU A 168 13.34 -1.62 -10.67
CA LEU A 168 13.40 -0.19 -10.35
C LEU A 168 14.83 0.17 -9.90
N PRO A 169 15.53 1.07 -10.63
CA PRO A 169 16.75 1.67 -10.11
C PRO A 169 16.40 2.61 -8.96
N ILE A 170 17.16 2.50 -7.86
CA ILE A 170 17.01 3.32 -6.66
C ILE A 170 18.34 4.04 -6.43
N MET A 171 18.28 5.37 -6.40
CA MET A 171 19.41 6.25 -6.21
C MET A 171 19.60 6.56 -4.73
N LEU A 172 20.83 6.38 -4.26
CA LEU A 172 21.30 6.79 -2.95
C LEU A 172 22.19 8.05 -3.12
N PRO A 173 21.69 9.26 -2.81
CA PRO A 173 22.50 10.48 -2.86
C PRO A 173 23.51 10.52 -1.73
N ILE A 174 24.73 11.01 -2.00
CA ILE A 174 25.85 11.00 -1.05
C ILE A 174 26.45 12.38 -0.91
N TYR A 175 26.47 12.90 0.31
CA TYR A 175 26.97 14.24 0.66
C TYR A 175 28.37 14.23 1.31
N THR A 176 28.89 13.03 1.65
CA THR A 176 30.22 12.85 2.24
C THR A 176 31.11 11.97 1.36
N TRP A 177 32.35 12.42 1.08
CA TRP A 177 33.25 11.74 0.13
C TRP A 177 33.56 10.27 0.46
N TRP A 178 33.82 9.94 1.73
CA TRP A 178 34.18 8.56 2.13
C TRP A 178 33.00 7.59 2.02
N GLN A 179 31.76 8.09 2.06
CA GLN A 179 30.55 7.26 1.94
C GLN A 179 30.39 6.68 0.51
N ILE A 180 30.97 7.33 -0.51
CA ILE A 180 30.92 6.84 -1.90
C ILE A 180 31.53 5.44 -2.03
N PRO A 181 32.82 5.21 -1.71
CA PRO A 181 33.39 3.87 -1.79
C PRO A 181 32.71 2.89 -0.84
N TYR A 182 32.26 3.34 0.34
CA TYR A 182 31.54 2.50 1.31
C TYR A 182 30.25 1.92 0.72
N PHE A 183 29.31 2.78 0.32
CA PHE A 183 28.02 2.33 -0.21
C PHE A 183 28.16 1.60 -1.55
N TYR A 184 29.09 2.03 -2.41
CA TYR A 184 29.36 1.34 -3.66
C TYR A 184 29.86 -0.09 -3.44
N SER A 185 30.79 -0.30 -2.50
CA SER A 185 31.27 -1.64 -2.16
C SER A 185 30.17 -2.52 -1.57
N GLY A 186 29.29 -1.96 -0.73
CA GLY A 186 28.11 -2.65 -0.21
C GLY A 186 27.15 -3.09 -1.32
N CYS A 187 26.84 -2.20 -2.27
CA CYS A 187 25.99 -2.52 -3.41
C CYS A 187 26.64 -3.55 -4.35
N LYS A 188 27.96 -3.50 -4.55
CA LYS A 188 28.68 -4.52 -5.33
C LYS A 188 28.71 -5.88 -4.65
N MET A 189 28.84 -5.91 -3.32
CA MET A 189 28.70 -7.15 -2.56
C MET A 189 27.29 -7.71 -2.71
N TYR A 190 26.28 -6.84 -2.67
CA TYR A 190 24.89 -7.22 -2.90
C TYR A 190 24.67 -7.80 -4.31
N ASP A 191 25.21 -7.16 -5.36
CA ASP A 191 25.19 -7.68 -6.74
C ASP A 191 25.87 -9.06 -6.83
N LEU A 192 27.01 -9.23 -6.16
CA LEU A 192 27.78 -10.47 -6.15
C LEU A 192 27.00 -11.61 -5.48
N LEU A 193 26.36 -11.33 -4.35
CA LEU A 193 25.52 -12.30 -3.63
C LEU A 193 24.26 -12.66 -4.41
N ALA A 194 23.70 -11.71 -5.15
CA ALA A 194 22.58 -11.98 -6.04
C ALA A 194 22.98 -12.93 -7.17
N GLY A 195 24.22 -12.88 -7.65
CA GLY A 195 24.74 -13.82 -8.65
C GLY A 195 23.84 -13.92 -9.88
N SER A 196 23.33 -15.10 -10.19
CA SER A 196 22.41 -15.32 -11.32
C SER A 196 20.98 -14.78 -11.08
N ALA A 197 20.68 -14.34 -9.86
CA ALA A 197 19.46 -13.62 -9.49
C ALA A 197 19.65 -12.10 -9.46
N ASN A 198 20.83 -11.60 -9.87
CA ASN A 198 21.02 -10.18 -10.05
C ASN A 198 20.19 -9.66 -11.23
N MET A 199 19.62 -8.46 -11.07
CA MET A 199 18.78 -7.82 -12.07
C MET A 199 19.64 -6.99 -13.01
N GLU A 200 20.33 -6.00 -12.45
CA GLU A 200 21.32 -5.16 -13.11
C GLU A 200 22.41 -4.81 -12.10
N SER A 201 23.64 -4.52 -12.57
CA SER A 201 24.72 -4.18 -11.64
C SER A 201 24.64 -2.71 -11.20
N SER A 202 24.86 -2.49 -9.91
CA SER A 202 24.99 -1.17 -9.30
C SER A 202 26.07 -0.31 -9.95
N TYR A 203 25.88 1.01 -9.99
CA TYR A 203 26.81 1.95 -10.62
C TYR A 203 26.90 3.29 -9.89
N LEU A 204 27.95 4.05 -10.20
CA LEU A 204 28.18 5.39 -9.64
C LEU A 204 27.70 6.48 -10.58
N LEU A 205 27.09 7.51 -10.01
CA LEU A 205 26.78 8.77 -10.66
C LEU A 205 27.59 9.88 -10.02
N GLY A 206 28.40 10.59 -10.80
CA GLY A 206 28.98 11.86 -10.36
C GLY A 206 27.89 12.91 -10.16
N LYS A 207 28.15 13.94 -9.35
CA LYS A 207 27.21 15.02 -9.00
C LYS A 207 26.32 15.49 -10.16
N GLY A 208 26.92 15.89 -11.29
CA GLY A 208 26.16 16.38 -12.45
C GLY A 208 25.23 15.32 -13.07
N LYS A 209 25.65 14.05 -13.12
CA LYS A 209 24.79 12.97 -13.62
C LYS A 209 23.66 12.63 -12.64
N ALA A 210 23.93 12.69 -11.34
CA ALA A 210 22.91 12.49 -10.31
C ALA A 210 21.83 13.56 -10.40
N MET A 211 22.23 14.84 -10.51
CA MET A 211 21.31 15.95 -10.74
C MET A 211 20.55 15.82 -12.07
N ASN A 212 21.17 15.35 -13.14
CA ASN A 212 20.44 15.12 -14.40
C ASN A 212 19.42 13.97 -14.28
N ALA A 213 19.73 12.93 -13.51
CA ALA A 213 18.83 11.80 -13.29
C ALA A 213 17.68 12.16 -12.34
N PHE A 214 17.94 13.02 -11.36
CA PHE A 214 16.98 13.49 -10.36
C PHE A 214 17.12 15.03 -10.19
N PRO A 215 16.50 15.83 -11.08
CA PRO A 215 16.70 17.29 -11.14
C PRO A 215 16.36 18.05 -9.87
N MET A 216 15.46 17.49 -9.08
CA MET A 216 14.99 18.11 -7.84
C MET A 216 15.90 17.88 -6.65
N LEU A 217 16.96 17.07 -6.80
CA LEU A 217 17.83 16.73 -5.69
C LEU A 217 18.53 17.98 -5.16
N LYS A 218 18.70 18.07 -3.85
CA LYS A 218 19.49 19.14 -3.23
C LYS A 218 20.94 19.09 -3.72
N SER A 219 21.37 20.17 -4.38
CA SER A 219 22.69 20.23 -5.01
C SER A 219 23.82 20.63 -4.05
N ASP A 220 23.49 21.32 -2.96
CA ASP A 220 24.44 21.75 -1.95
C ASP A 220 25.02 20.56 -1.18
N GLY A 221 26.34 20.54 -0.99
CA GLY A 221 27.05 19.42 -0.35
C GLY A 221 27.10 18.10 -1.15
N LEU A 222 26.29 17.92 -2.19
CA LEU A 222 26.22 16.66 -2.95
C LEU A 222 27.57 16.32 -3.61
N ARG A 223 28.06 15.09 -3.38
CA ARG A 223 29.33 14.58 -3.92
C ARG A 223 29.11 13.62 -5.08
N GLY A 224 28.02 12.86 -5.04
CA GLY A 224 27.63 11.91 -6.07
C GLY A 224 26.47 11.05 -5.60
N ALA A 225 26.21 9.95 -6.29
CA ALA A 225 25.22 8.97 -5.90
C ALA A 225 25.66 7.55 -6.27
N VAL A 226 25.16 6.57 -5.53
CA VAL A 226 25.20 5.15 -5.90
C VAL A 226 23.80 4.76 -6.37
N VAL A 227 23.69 4.05 -7.47
CA VAL A 227 22.43 3.48 -7.94
C VAL A 227 22.51 1.96 -7.82
N TYR A 228 21.51 1.35 -7.21
CA TYR A 228 21.31 -0.09 -7.17
C TYR A 228 19.90 -0.43 -7.66
N TYR A 229 19.62 -1.72 -7.85
CA TYR A 229 18.34 -2.18 -8.39
C TYR A 229 17.60 -3.07 -7.40
N ASP A 230 16.31 -2.81 -7.26
CA ASP A 230 15.34 -3.64 -6.55
C ASP A 230 14.11 -3.89 -7.42
N GLY A 231 13.20 -4.77 -6.97
CA GLY A 231 11.93 -4.97 -7.65
C GLY A 231 10.87 -3.98 -7.18
N GLN A 232 9.98 -3.56 -8.08
CA GLN A 232 8.72 -2.86 -7.75
C GLN A 232 7.54 -3.67 -8.27
N HIS A 233 6.41 -3.65 -7.58
CA HIS A 233 5.19 -4.34 -8.02
C HIS A 233 3.89 -3.60 -7.68
N ASN A 234 2.78 -4.04 -8.25
CA ASN A 234 1.45 -3.71 -7.77
C ASN A 234 0.94 -4.83 -6.83
N ASP A 235 0.96 -4.56 -5.52
CA ASP A 235 0.69 -5.54 -4.47
C ASP A 235 -0.73 -6.12 -4.52
N SER A 236 -1.76 -5.29 -4.64
CA SER A 236 -3.14 -5.75 -4.72
C SER A 236 -3.46 -6.48 -6.03
N ARG A 237 -2.94 -6.02 -7.17
CA ARG A 237 -3.09 -6.73 -8.45
C ARG A 237 -2.37 -8.07 -8.45
N MET A 238 -1.17 -8.13 -7.84
CA MET A 238 -0.44 -9.38 -7.65
C MET A 238 -1.26 -10.37 -6.82
N ASN A 239 -1.84 -9.91 -5.71
CA ASN A 239 -2.70 -10.75 -4.88
C ASN A 239 -3.92 -11.27 -5.64
N MET A 240 -4.56 -10.42 -6.44
CA MET A 240 -5.70 -10.83 -7.27
C MET A 240 -5.29 -11.89 -8.28
N ALA A 241 -4.14 -11.70 -8.96
CA ALA A 241 -3.60 -12.68 -9.89
C ALA A 241 -3.31 -14.02 -9.20
N LEU A 242 -2.80 -14.02 -7.97
CA LEU A 242 -2.62 -15.24 -7.17
C LEU A 242 -3.94 -15.96 -6.90
N ILE A 243 -4.96 -15.24 -6.42
CA ILE A 243 -6.29 -15.81 -6.14
C ILE A 243 -6.92 -16.37 -7.42
N THR A 244 -6.93 -15.61 -8.51
CA THR A 244 -7.53 -16.08 -9.77
C THR A 244 -6.78 -17.26 -10.36
N THR A 245 -5.45 -17.31 -10.18
CA THR A 245 -4.65 -18.46 -10.61
C THR A 245 -4.95 -19.68 -9.73
N ALA A 246 -5.11 -19.52 -8.42
CA ALA A 246 -5.53 -20.61 -7.54
C ALA A 246 -6.90 -21.17 -7.98
N VAL A 247 -7.84 -20.30 -8.33
CA VAL A 247 -9.16 -20.69 -8.87
C VAL A 247 -9.04 -21.44 -10.20
N GLN A 248 -8.13 -21.02 -11.08
CA GLN A 248 -7.84 -21.77 -12.31
C GLN A 248 -7.33 -23.19 -12.03
N TYR A 249 -6.58 -23.39 -10.93
CA TYR A 249 -6.16 -24.71 -10.46
C TYR A 249 -7.26 -25.45 -9.66
N GLY A 250 -8.47 -24.91 -9.58
CA GLY A 250 -9.62 -25.54 -8.93
C GLY A 250 -9.82 -25.19 -7.46
N ALA A 251 -9.11 -24.18 -6.94
CA ALA A 251 -9.41 -23.66 -5.60
C ALA A 251 -10.78 -22.97 -5.56
N VAL A 252 -11.48 -23.14 -4.44
CA VAL A 252 -12.70 -22.38 -4.14
C VAL A 252 -12.30 -21.11 -3.40
N ALA A 253 -12.72 -19.94 -3.89
CA ALA A 253 -12.32 -18.65 -3.32
C ALA A 253 -13.52 -17.73 -3.08
N ALA A 254 -13.68 -17.25 -1.85
CA ALA A 254 -14.76 -16.31 -1.50
C ALA A 254 -14.25 -15.15 -0.63
N ASN A 255 -14.35 -13.94 -1.16
CA ASN A 255 -14.24 -12.71 -0.38
C ASN A 255 -15.58 -12.38 0.30
N HIS A 256 -15.56 -11.40 1.19
CA HIS A 256 -16.66 -10.97 2.05
C HIS A 256 -17.28 -12.14 2.83
N THR A 257 -16.45 -13.10 3.25
CA THR A 257 -16.83 -14.35 3.92
C THR A 257 -16.00 -14.53 5.18
N ASP A 258 -16.63 -14.32 6.34
CA ASP A 258 -15.99 -14.37 7.65
C ASP A 258 -15.99 -15.78 8.25
N VAL A 259 -14.94 -16.11 9.01
CA VAL A 259 -14.87 -17.32 9.84
C VAL A 259 -15.26 -16.93 11.26
N THR A 260 -16.43 -17.36 11.72
CA THR A 260 -16.98 -16.93 13.02
C THR A 260 -16.67 -17.90 14.16
N SER A 261 -16.39 -19.18 13.85
CA SER A 261 -16.00 -20.18 14.86
C SER A 261 -15.34 -21.39 14.21
N LEU A 262 -14.41 -22.04 14.91
CA LEU A 262 -13.83 -23.32 14.50
C LEU A 262 -14.69 -24.49 14.98
N ILE A 263 -14.80 -25.53 14.17
CA ILE A 263 -15.57 -26.74 14.48
C ILE A 263 -14.60 -27.82 14.91
N LYS A 264 -14.81 -28.40 16.09
CA LYS A 264 -13.98 -29.48 16.65
C LYS A 264 -14.78 -30.78 16.78
N ASN A 265 -14.11 -31.91 16.60
CA ASN A 265 -14.66 -33.23 16.89
C ASN A 265 -14.56 -33.55 18.40
N ASP A 266 -15.04 -34.74 18.79
CA ASP A 266 -15.02 -35.20 20.20
C ASP A 266 -13.61 -35.36 20.78
N GLU A 267 -12.59 -35.53 19.94
CA GLU A 267 -11.17 -35.59 20.31
C GLU A 267 -10.54 -34.18 20.45
N GLY A 268 -11.32 -33.12 20.25
CA GLY A 268 -10.87 -31.74 20.29
C GLY A 268 -10.07 -31.29 19.07
N LYS A 269 -10.07 -32.06 17.98
CA LYS A 269 -9.41 -31.74 16.70
C LYS A 269 -10.30 -30.92 15.79
N ILE A 270 -9.75 -29.92 15.13
CA ILE A 270 -10.48 -29.06 14.18
C ILE A 270 -10.79 -29.86 12.91
N ILE A 271 -12.05 -29.81 12.47
CA ILE A 271 -12.57 -30.51 11.28
C ILE A 271 -13.27 -29.56 10.29
N GLY A 272 -13.18 -28.25 10.52
CA GLY A 272 -13.85 -27.24 9.71
C GLY A 272 -14.09 -25.94 10.45
N ALA A 273 -14.92 -25.09 9.86
CA ALA A 273 -15.29 -23.80 10.44
C ALA A 273 -16.71 -23.38 10.06
N ARG A 274 -17.31 -22.54 10.91
CA ARG A 274 -18.55 -21.82 10.61
C ARG A 274 -18.22 -20.54 9.86
N MET A 275 -18.90 -20.36 8.74
CA MET A 275 -18.75 -19.23 7.84
C MET A 275 -19.95 -18.28 7.95
N LYS A 276 -19.71 -17.00 7.64
CA LYS A 276 -20.74 -15.98 7.45
C LYS A 276 -20.44 -15.16 6.19
N ASP A 277 -21.39 -15.10 5.26
CA ASP A 277 -21.34 -14.13 4.16
C ASP A 277 -21.71 -12.75 4.69
N ASN A 278 -20.76 -11.82 4.67
CA ASN A 278 -20.93 -10.46 5.19
C ASN A 278 -21.87 -9.61 4.34
N LEU A 279 -22.11 -9.99 3.08
CA LEU A 279 -23.04 -9.27 2.20
C LEU A 279 -24.50 -9.66 2.44
N THR A 280 -24.76 -10.94 2.71
CA THR A 280 -26.14 -11.46 2.86
C THR A 280 -26.52 -11.81 4.30
N GLY A 281 -25.55 -11.88 5.20
CA GLY A 281 -25.71 -12.32 6.59
C GLY A 281 -25.89 -13.83 6.77
N ARG A 282 -25.88 -14.61 5.68
CA ARG A 282 -26.07 -16.06 5.71
C ARG A 282 -24.92 -16.75 6.41
N THR A 283 -25.21 -17.77 7.21
CA THR A 283 -24.22 -18.62 7.85
C THR A 283 -24.34 -20.08 7.39
N TRP A 284 -23.21 -20.79 7.38
CA TRP A 284 -23.14 -22.23 7.09
C TRP A 284 -21.87 -22.82 7.73
N GLU A 285 -21.66 -24.12 7.58
CA GLU A 285 -20.46 -24.82 8.04
C GLU A 285 -19.73 -25.41 6.85
N THR A 286 -18.40 -25.34 6.89
CA THR A 286 -17.53 -25.93 5.87
C THR A 286 -16.56 -26.91 6.50
N LYS A 287 -16.49 -28.12 5.96
CA LYS A 287 -15.56 -29.17 6.42
C LYS A 287 -14.23 -29.09 5.72
N ALA A 288 -13.16 -29.29 6.47
CA ALA A 288 -11.82 -29.43 5.95
C ALA A 288 -10.97 -30.32 6.85
N LYS A 289 -10.05 -31.10 6.26
CA LYS A 289 -9.09 -31.92 7.01
C LYS A 289 -8.09 -31.06 7.79
N GLY A 290 -7.69 -29.92 7.22
CA GLY A 290 -6.82 -28.94 7.84
C GLY A 290 -7.32 -27.52 7.68
N VAL A 291 -7.11 -26.70 8.72
CA VAL A 291 -7.42 -25.27 8.69
C VAL A 291 -6.13 -24.48 8.85
N ILE A 292 -5.86 -23.58 7.89
CA ILE A 292 -4.69 -22.70 7.87
C ILE A 292 -5.11 -21.29 8.28
N ASN A 293 -4.52 -20.78 9.35
CA ASN A 293 -4.63 -19.38 9.75
C ASN A 293 -3.55 -18.55 9.05
N ALA A 294 -3.96 -17.71 8.09
CA ALA A 294 -3.11 -16.79 7.35
C ALA A 294 -3.65 -15.35 7.41
N THR A 295 -4.19 -14.96 8.57
CA THR A 295 -4.95 -13.70 8.76
C THR A 295 -4.08 -12.47 9.08
N GLY A 296 -2.76 -12.56 8.89
CA GLY A 296 -1.84 -11.41 9.00
C GLY A 296 -1.90 -10.75 10.38
N PRO A 297 -2.14 -9.43 10.50
CA PRO A 297 -2.29 -8.76 11.79
C PRO A 297 -3.42 -9.33 12.67
N PHE A 298 -4.40 -10.01 12.08
CA PHE A 298 -5.53 -10.61 12.78
C PHE A 298 -5.29 -12.06 13.23
N THR A 299 -4.05 -12.56 13.09
CA THR A 299 -3.65 -13.94 13.44
C THR A 299 -4.17 -14.38 14.79
N ASP A 300 -4.02 -13.53 15.82
CA ASP A 300 -4.40 -13.86 17.18
C ASP A 300 -5.93 -14.01 17.35
N GLY A 301 -6.73 -13.31 16.54
CA GLY A 301 -8.19 -13.44 16.57
C GLY A 301 -8.67 -14.85 16.28
N LEU A 302 -8.11 -15.51 15.26
CA LEU A 302 -8.46 -16.90 14.93
C LEU A 302 -7.81 -17.91 15.91
N ARG A 303 -6.63 -17.60 16.45
CA ARG A 303 -5.99 -18.42 17.51
C ARG A 303 -6.84 -18.43 18.79
N SER A 304 -7.40 -17.28 19.19
CA SER A 304 -8.28 -17.21 20.36
C SER A 304 -9.60 -17.96 20.17
N MET A 305 -10.08 -18.12 18.93
CA MET A 305 -11.23 -19.00 18.63
C MET A 305 -10.89 -20.49 18.84
N ASP A 306 -9.63 -20.87 18.65
CA ASP A 306 -9.15 -22.22 18.93
C ASP A 306 -8.90 -22.45 20.42
N GLU A 307 -8.07 -21.59 21.02
CA GLU A 307 -7.66 -21.67 22.42
C GLU A 307 -7.73 -20.26 23.06
N PRO A 308 -8.81 -19.92 23.79
CA PRO A 308 -9.01 -18.57 24.35
C PRO A 308 -7.90 -18.11 25.31
N THR A 309 -7.16 -19.04 25.89
CA THR A 309 -6.04 -18.77 26.81
C THR A 309 -4.70 -18.56 26.10
N SER A 310 -4.65 -18.61 24.76
CA SER A 310 -3.41 -18.43 24.01
C SER A 310 -2.87 -17.01 24.15
N GLN A 311 -1.57 -16.88 24.38
CA GLN A 311 -0.91 -15.58 24.34
C GLN A 311 -0.84 -15.05 22.89
N ASN A 312 -0.99 -13.74 22.75
CA ASN A 312 -0.82 -13.05 21.47
C ASN A 312 0.61 -13.19 20.99
N ILE A 313 0.77 -13.57 19.72
CA ILE A 313 2.08 -13.67 19.07
C ILE A 313 2.34 -12.49 18.16
N VAL A 314 1.31 -11.74 17.74
CA VAL A 314 1.47 -10.58 16.86
C VAL A 314 1.66 -9.31 17.67
N ALA A 315 2.67 -8.52 17.30
CA ALA A 315 2.95 -7.18 17.80
C ALA A 315 2.85 -6.20 16.62
N PRO A 316 1.66 -5.68 16.31
CA PRO A 316 1.46 -4.90 15.09
C PRO A 316 2.16 -3.53 15.18
N ALA A 317 2.70 -3.09 14.04
CA ALA A 317 3.26 -1.76 13.88
C ALA A 317 2.63 -1.05 12.67
N SER A 318 2.23 0.22 12.83
CA SER A 318 1.73 1.08 11.78
C SER A 318 2.89 1.59 10.91
N GLY A 319 2.71 1.50 9.60
CA GLY A 319 3.52 2.20 8.61
C GLY A 319 2.66 3.08 7.73
N VAL A 320 2.97 4.38 7.73
CA VAL A 320 2.30 5.39 6.91
C VAL A 320 3.11 5.70 5.67
N HIS A 321 2.39 5.88 4.56
CA HIS A 321 2.91 6.44 3.32
C HIS A 321 1.99 7.56 2.83
N ILE A 322 2.58 8.47 2.07
CA ILE A 322 1.85 9.50 1.34
C ILE A 322 2.10 9.36 -0.16
N THR A 323 1.12 9.77 -0.94
CA THR A 323 1.26 9.93 -2.39
C THR A 323 1.31 11.39 -2.76
N LEU A 324 2.33 11.74 -3.53
CA LEU A 324 2.62 13.08 -4.03
C LEU A 324 2.49 13.12 -5.57
N PRO A 325 2.36 14.32 -6.15
CA PRO A 325 2.43 14.54 -7.59
C PRO A 325 3.69 13.97 -8.22
N ASN A 326 3.58 13.56 -9.47
CA ASN A 326 4.67 12.91 -10.20
C ASN A 326 5.91 13.76 -10.40
N TYR A 327 5.80 15.08 -10.25
CA TYR A 327 6.94 15.94 -10.39
C TYR A 327 7.90 15.78 -9.24
N TYR A 328 7.55 15.13 -8.11
CA TYR A 328 8.39 14.87 -6.92
C TYR A 328 9.33 13.66 -7.01
N ALA A 329 9.20 12.81 -8.04
CA ALA A 329 10.24 11.86 -8.41
C ALA A 329 10.22 11.57 -9.93
N PRO A 330 11.37 11.43 -10.59
CA PRO A 330 11.38 11.05 -12.00
C PRO A 330 10.73 9.68 -12.22
N ALA A 331 10.01 9.51 -13.32
CA ALA A 331 9.19 8.34 -13.59
C ALA A 331 9.93 6.98 -13.65
N LYS A 332 11.27 6.97 -13.69
CA LYS A 332 12.08 5.77 -13.93
C LYS A 332 13.14 5.49 -12.86
N ILE A 333 13.28 6.34 -11.85
CA ILE A 333 14.30 6.17 -10.79
C ILE A 333 13.72 6.60 -9.46
N GLY A 334 13.81 5.71 -8.46
CA GLY A 334 13.48 6.02 -7.07
C GLY A 334 14.65 6.66 -6.35
N LEU A 335 14.39 7.20 -5.16
CA LEU A 335 15.40 7.70 -4.24
C LEU A 335 15.22 7.03 -2.87
N ILE A 336 16.33 6.75 -2.20
CA ILE A 336 16.35 6.26 -0.82
C ILE A 336 17.17 7.21 0.05
N ASP A 337 16.62 7.54 1.21
CA ASP A 337 17.36 8.07 2.33
C ASP A 337 17.64 6.91 3.31
N PRO A 338 18.91 6.54 3.53
CA PRO A 338 19.28 5.44 4.42
C PRO A 338 19.28 5.83 5.90
N ALA A 339 19.17 7.12 6.24
CA ALA A 339 19.28 7.64 7.60
C ALA A 339 18.55 9.00 7.72
N THR A 340 17.25 8.94 7.99
CA THR A 340 16.40 10.09 8.34
C THR A 340 16.87 10.77 9.63
N SER A 341 16.23 11.88 10.01
CA SER A 341 16.51 12.63 11.26
C SER A 341 16.57 11.77 12.53
N ASP A 342 15.87 10.62 12.55
CA ASP A 342 15.82 9.65 13.65
C ASP A 342 16.44 8.28 13.31
N GLY A 343 17.15 8.16 12.19
CA GLY A 343 17.86 6.96 11.78
C GLY A 343 17.01 5.87 11.12
N ARG A 344 15.76 6.20 10.71
CA ARG A 344 14.92 5.37 9.85
C ARG A 344 15.31 5.53 8.38
N VAL A 345 14.59 4.82 7.52
CA VAL A 345 14.78 4.82 6.06
C VAL A 345 13.51 5.32 5.42
N ILE A 346 13.64 6.28 4.50
CA ILE A 346 12.51 6.75 3.70
C ILE A 346 12.80 6.55 2.21
N PHE A 347 11.79 6.11 1.48
CA PHE A 347 11.82 5.90 0.04
C PHE A 347 10.95 6.94 -0.65
N PHE A 348 11.36 7.32 -1.86
CA PHE A 348 10.65 8.20 -2.77
C PHE A 348 10.58 7.46 -4.10
N LEU A 349 9.41 6.93 -4.42
CA LEU A 349 9.29 5.93 -5.47
C LEU A 349 8.30 6.41 -6.52
N PRO A 350 8.69 6.45 -7.82
CA PRO A 350 7.70 6.61 -8.87
C PRO A 350 6.76 5.39 -8.83
N TRP A 351 5.45 5.61 -8.78
CA TRP A 351 4.46 4.53 -8.74
C TRP A 351 3.17 4.95 -9.44
N GLN A 352 2.77 4.18 -10.46
CA GLN A 352 1.57 4.38 -11.28
C GLN A 352 1.28 5.84 -11.69
N GLY A 353 2.33 6.57 -12.07
CA GLY A 353 2.19 7.96 -12.54
C GLY A 353 2.17 9.01 -11.43
N ASN A 354 2.49 8.64 -10.18
CA ASN A 354 2.67 9.51 -9.02
C ASN A 354 3.98 9.17 -8.27
N THR A 355 4.22 9.81 -7.12
CA THR A 355 5.36 9.52 -6.24
C THR A 355 4.86 9.05 -4.87
N ILE A 356 5.27 7.86 -4.42
CA ILE A 356 5.04 7.42 -3.04
C ILE A 356 6.24 7.81 -2.18
N ALA A 357 5.97 8.43 -1.02
CA ALA A 357 6.96 8.68 0.01
C ALA A 357 6.61 7.94 1.32
N GLY A 358 7.59 7.29 1.94
CA GLY A 358 7.38 6.55 3.19
C GLY A 358 8.55 5.63 3.56
N THR A 359 8.60 5.09 4.77
CA THR A 359 7.47 4.87 5.69
C THR A 359 7.79 5.25 7.12
N THR A 360 6.75 5.53 7.91
CA THR A 360 6.86 5.55 9.37
C THR A 360 6.89 4.15 9.98
N ASP A 361 7.16 4.10 11.28
CA ASP A 361 7.11 2.88 12.06
C ASP A 361 6.76 3.17 13.51
N SER A 362 5.60 2.70 13.95
CA SER A 362 5.08 2.99 15.29
C SER A 362 4.24 1.83 15.78
N ALA A 363 4.41 1.45 17.05
CA ALA A 363 3.55 0.46 17.68
C ALA A 363 2.08 0.87 17.53
N ALA A 364 1.23 -0.08 17.17
CA ALA A 364 -0.18 0.15 16.91
C ALA A 364 -1.04 -0.95 17.52
N GLU A 365 -2.35 -0.73 17.58
CA GLU A 365 -3.32 -1.79 17.88
C GLU A 365 -3.82 -2.44 16.58
N VAL A 366 -4.42 -3.62 16.71
CA VAL A 366 -5.04 -4.29 15.56
C VAL A 366 -6.33 -3.56 15.19
N GLU A 367 -6.29 -2.83 14.08
CA GLU A 367 -7.44 -2.12 13.52
C GLU A 367 -7.68 -2.54 12.06
N GLN A 368 -8.93 -2.53 11.63
CA GLN A 368 -9.31 -2.89 10.26
C GLN A 368 -8.94 -1.82 9.24
N HIS A 369 -9.16 -0.55 9.60
CA HIS A 369 -8.88 0.60 8.76
C HIS A 369 -8.02 1.60 9.54
N PRO A 370 -6.73 1.28 9.79
CA PRO A 370 -5.83 2.20 10.47
C PRO A 370 -5.73 3.50 9.67
N ILE A 371 -5.77 4.62 10.37
CA ILE A 371 -5.78 5.97 9.80
C ILE A 371 -4.41 6.59 10.04
N PRO A 372 -3.76 7.15 9.00
CA PRO A 372 -2.49 7.86 9.19
C PRO A 372 -2.70 9.09 10.07
N LYS A 373 -1.81 9.31 11.04
CA LYS A 373 -1.86 10.52 11.88
C LYS A 373 -1.24 11.70 11.13
N GLU A 374 -1.76 12.90 11.37
CA GLU A 374 -1.23 14.11 10.74
C GLU A 374 0.25 14.36 11.09
N GLU A 375 0.65 14.04 12.33
CA GLU A 375 2.07 14.09 12.77
C GLU A 375 2.99 13.18 11.93
N GLU A 376 2.49 12.02 11.49
CA GLU A 376 3.25 11.08 10.65
C GLU A 376 3.35 11.58 9.20
N ILE A 377 2.28 12.21 8.69
CA ILE A 377 2.25 12.84 7.37
C ILE A 377 3.24 14.01 7.33
N GLU A 378 3.20 14.89 8.31
CA GLU A 378 4.08 16.05 8.38
C GLU A 378 5.55 15.64 8.61
N TRP A 379 5.80 14.57 9.38
CA TRP A 379 7.13 14.00 9.49
C TRP A 379 7.67 13.53 8.13
N ILE A 380 6.86 12.80 7.35
CA ILE A 380 7.27 12.36 6.00
C ILE A 380 7.56 13.58 5.10
N LEU A 381 6.69 14.60 5.11
CA LEU A 381 6.89 15.82 4.32
C LEU A 381 8.20 16.53 4.70
N ASN A 382 8.53 16.59 5.99
CA ASN A 382 9.77 17.17 6.47
C ASN A 382 11.01 16.39 6.01
N GLU A 383 10.99 15.07 6.06
CA GLU A 383 12.08 14.26 5.50
C GLU A 383 12.21 14.44 3.99
N VAL A 384 11.08 14.58 3.27
CA VAL A 384 11.06 14.89 1.84
C VAL A 384 11.75 16.24 1.55
N ARG A 385 11.44 17.30 2.31
CA ARG A 385 12.05 18.64 2.16
C ARG A 385 13.58 18.61 2.27
N ASN A 386 14.14 17.76 3.12
CA ASN A 386 15.59 17.70 3.36
C ASN A 386 16.41 17.27 2.13
N TYR A 387 15.79 16.52 1.22
CA TYR A 387 16.45 15.96 0.04
C TYR A 387 16.19 16.72 -1.25
N LEU A 388 15.15 17.54 -1.28
CA LEU A 388 14.81 18.33 -2.45
C LEU A 388 15.51 19.69 -2.43
N SER A 389 15.67 20.30 -3.60
CA SER A 389 16.18 21.66 -3.73
C SER A 389 15.31 22.61 -2.90
N PRO A 390 15.89 23.61 -2.22
CA PRO A 390 15.13 24.64 -1.52
C PRO A 390 14.11 25.38 -2.40
N ASP A 391 14.33 25.41 -3.72
CA ASP A 391 13.41 25.99 -4.70
C ASP A 391 12.09 25.20 -4.85
N ILE A 392 12.06 23.97 -4.33
CA ILE A 392 10.91 23.07 -4.41
C ILE A 392 10.18 23.11 -3.08
N ARG A 393 9.05 23.79 -3.08
CA ARG A 393 8.18 23.92 -1.92
C ARG A 393 7.33 22.66 -1.76
N VAL A 394 7.64 21.85 -0.74
CA VAL A 394 6.89 20.65 -0.38
C VAL A 394 5.80 21.00 0.62
N ARG A 395 4.53 20.97 0.20
CA ARG A 395 3.39 21.44 1.00
C ARG A 395 2.48 20.29 1.40
N ARG A 396 1.73 20.48 2.48
CA ARG A 396 0.70 19.53 2.91
C ARG A 396 -0.42 19.36 1.86
N GLY A 397 -0.75 20.41 1.13
CA GLY A 397 -1.70 20.39 0.01
C GLY A 397 -1.23 19.59 -1.21
N ASP A 398 0.05 19.21 -1.28
CA ASP A 398 0.54 18.32 -2.34
C ASP A 398 0.27 16.84 -2.02
N VAL A 399 -0.23 16.50 -0.82
CA VAL A 399 -0.57 15.12 -0.46
C VAL A 399 -1.89 14.72 -1.12
N LEU A 400 -1.81 13.90 -2.17
CA LEU A 400 -2.96 13.41 -2.92
C LEU A 400 -3.72 12.28 -2.20
N SER A 401 -2.99 11.49 -1.41
CA SER A 401 -3.56 10.52 -0.48
C SER A 401 -2.53 10.16 0.59
N ALA A 402 -3.01 9.71 1.75
CA ALA A 402 -2.19 9.19 2.83
C ALA A 402 -2.83 7.90 3.35
N TRP A 403 -2.05 6.87 3.63
CA TRP A 403 -2.61 5.60 4.07
C TRP A 403 -1.69 4.91 5.07
N SER A 404 -2.30 4.16 6.00
CA SER A 404 -1.60 3.34 6.99
C SER A 404 -1.86 1.85 6.76
N GLY A 405 -0.81 1.04 6.95
CA GLY A 405 -0.87 -0.41 7.02
C GLY A 405 -0.27 -0.97 8.30
N LEU A 406 -0.78 -2.12 8.76
CA LEU A 406 -0.26 -2.80 9.94
C LEU A 406 0.71 -3.91 9.54
N ARG A 407 1.96 -3.83 10.01
CA ARG A 407 2.98 -4.87 9.88
C ARG A 407 2.70 -5.98 10.91
N PRO A 408 2.52 -7.24 10.51
CA PRO A 408 2.27 -8.34 11.44
C PRO A 408 3.59 -8.86 12.03
N LEU A 409 4.28 -8.07 12.86
CA LEU A 409 5.52 -8.53 13.50
C LEU A 409 5.19 -9.64 14.51
N VAL A 410 6.05 -10.66 14.59
CA VAL A 410 5.77 -11.85 15.41
C VAL A 410 6.77 -11.96 16.54
N LYS A 411 6.29 -12.27 17.74
CA LYS A 411 7.08 -12.67 18.90
C LYS A 411 7.14 -14.19 18.97
N ASP A 412 8.31 -14.73 19.31
CA ASP A 412 8.44 -16.17 19.55
C ASP A 412 7.85 -16.52 20.93
N PRO A 413 6.76 -17.30 21.03
CA PRO A 413 6.21 -17.71 22.31
C PRO A 413 7.14 -18.67 23.09
N ALA A 414 8.15 -19.27 22.44
CA ALA A 414 9.14 -20.12 23.08
C ALA A 414 10.41 -19.38 23.54
N ALA A 415 10.57 -18.10 23.18
CA ALA A 415 11.73 -17.32 23.58
C ALA A 415 11.68 -16.96 25.07
N LYS A 416 12.79 -17.18 25.79
CA LYS A 416 12.92 -16.83 27.22
C LYS A 416 12.88 -15.32 27.48
N ASN A 417 13.15 -14.50 26.46
CA ASN A 417 13.00 -13.04 26.49
C ASN A 417 11.82 -12.65 25.60
N THR A 418 10.81 -12.01 26.19
CA THR A 418 9.57 -11.56 25.56
C THR A 418 9.74 -10.45 24.50
N GLU A 419 10.97 -10.01 24.26
CA GLU A 419 11.34 -8.90 23.36
C GLU A 419 11.99 -9.34 22.04
N SER A 420 12.36 -10.62 21.85
CA SER A 420 12.99 -11.05 20.59
C SER A 420 11.94 -11.32 19.52
N LEU A 421 11.69 -10.33 18.66
CA LEU A 421 10.86 -10.48 17.46
C LEU A 421 11.48 -11.50 16.49
N VAL A 422 10.65 -12.41 15.99
CA VAL A 422 11.01 -13.33 14.90
C VAL A 422 11.16 -12.50 13.64
N ARG A 423 12.38 -12.50 13.07
CA ARG A 423 12.71 -11.69 11.88
C ARG A 423 12.15 -12.25 10.57
N ASN A 424 11.77 -13.54 10.57
CA ASN A 424 11.14 -14.25 9.47
C ASN A 424 9.65 -14.48 9.76
N HIS A 425 9.03 -15.39 9.01
CA HIS A 425 7.75 -15.97 9.36
C HIS A 425 7.86 -17.08 10.39
N MET A 426 6.73 -17.40 11.01
CA MET A 426 6.54 -18.48 11.96
C MET A 426 5.47 -19.42 11.42
N ILE A 427 5.73 -20.72 11.48
CA ILE A 427 4.72 -21.77 11.30
C ILE A 427 4.55 -22.51 12.62
N ASN A 428 3.32 -22.52 13.14
CA ASN A 428 2.98 -23.22 14.39
C ASN A 428 1.72 -24.06 14.19
N VAL A 429 1.67 -25.24 14.82
CA VAL A 429 0.46 -26.08 14.86
C VAL A 429 -0.02 -26.20 16.29
N SER A 430 -1.29 -25.85 16.54
CA SER A 430 -1.91 -25.99 17.86
C SER A 430 -2.24 -27.46 18.18
N LYS A 431 -2.56 -27.75 19.45
CA LYS A 431 -2.94 -29.11 19.88
C LYS A 431 -4.19 -29.63 19.18
N SER A 432 -5.12 -28.75 18.83
CA SER A 432 -6.34 -29.07 18.08
C SER A 432 -6.10 -29.18 16.57
N GLY A 433 -4.90 -28.84 16.08
CA GLY A 433 -4.53 -28.96 14.68
C GLY A 433 -4.68 -27.68 13.85
N LEU A 434 -4.84 -26.50 14.46
CA LEU A 434 -4.81 -25.23 13.72
C LEU A 434 -3.37 -24.92 13.27
N LEU A 435 -3.11 -24.86 11.97
CA LEU A 435 -1.80 -24.46 11.45
C LEU A 435 -1.80 -22.95 11.19
N THR A 436 -0.96 -22.22 11.92
CA THR A 436 -0.82 -20.77 11.80
C THR A 436 0.47 -20.41 11.10
N ILE A 437 0.36 -19.55 10.08
CA ILE A 437 1.47 -18.85 9.43
C ILE A 437 1.38 -17.36 9.76
N ALA A 438 2.39 -16.83 10.45
CA ALA A 438 2.42 -15.44 10.91
C ALA A 438 3.73 -14.76 10.53
N GLY A 439 3.71 -13.44 10.34
CA GLY A 439 4.88 -12.64 9.97
C GLY A 439 5.19 -12.69 8.48
N GLY A 440 6.47 -12.54 8.15
CA GLY A 440 6.94 -12.59 6.77
C GLY A 440 6.78 -11.29 5.98
N LYS A 441 7.04 -11.38 4.67
CA LYS A 441 7.10 -10.23 3.74
C LYS A 441 6.49 -10.59 2.40
N TRP A 442 6.11 -9.56 1.64
CA TRP A 442 5.70 -9.73 0.25
C TRP A 442 6.77 -10.41 -0.60
N THR A 443 8.06 -10.08 -0.44
CA THR A 443 9.14 -10.71 -1.22
C THR A 443 9.17 -12.24 -1.08
N THR A 444 8.92 -12.77 0.13
CA THR A 444 9.09 -14.20 0.44
C THR A 444 7.77 -14.97 0.46
N TYR A 445 6.65 -14.39 0.00
CA TYR A 445 5.32 -15.00 0.10
C TYR A 445 5.23 -16.41 -0.49
N ARG A 446 5.95 -16.67 -1.59
CA ARG A 446 5.93 -17.96 -2.29
C ARG A 446 6.71 -19.02 -1.51
N ALA A 447 7.92 -18.72 -1.04
CA ALA A 447 8.65 -19.61 -0.13
C ALA A 447 7.85 -19.91 1.16
N MET A 448 7.22 -18.89 1.76
CA MET A 448 6.35 -19.09 2.93
C MET A 448 5.17 -20.01 2.64
N ALA A 449 4.55 -19.87 1.47
CA ALA A 449 3.46 -20.73 1.04
C ALA A 449 3.92 -22.18 0.88
N GLU A 450 5.06 -22.39 0.21
CA GLU A 450 5.66 -23.71 0.01
C GLU A 450 5.92 -24.42 1.34
N GLU A 451 6.56 -23.75 2.31
CA GLU A 451 6.81 -24.31 3.63
C GLU A 451 5.51 -24.60 4.41
N THR A 452 4.52 -23.72 4.30
CA THR A 452 3.22 -23.87 4.96
C THR A 452 2.48 -25.09 4.43
N VAL A 453 2.43 -25.27 3.10
CA VAL A 453 1.77 -26.41 2.46
C VAL A 453 2.54 -27.70 2.72
N ASP A 454 3.88 -27.68 2.72
CA ASP A 454 4.71 -28.82 3.11
C ASP A 454 4.44 -29.27 4.54
N ARG A 455 4.29 -28.31 5.46
CA ARG A 455 3.91 -28.60 6.85
C ARG A 455 2.51 -29.17 6.93
N ALA A 456 1.55 -28.58 6.21
CA ALA A 456 0.16 -29.02 6.20
C ALA A 456 0.00 -30.45 5.65
N ILE A 457 0.75 -30.80 4.59
CA ILE A 457 0.76 -32.15 4.01
C ILE A 457 1.16 -33.19 5.07
N LYS A 458 2.20 -32.89 5.86
CA LYS A 458 2.69 -33.79 6.92
C LYS A 458 1.71 -33.86 8.10
N GLU A 459 1.18 -32.72 8.52
CA GLU A 459 0.31 -32.64 9.71
C GLU A 459 -1.04 -33.31 9.50
N TYR A 460 -1.63 -33.16 8.31
CA TYR A 460 -2.98 -33.67 8.01
C TYR A 460 -2.97 -34.93 7.11
N ASP A 461 -1.81 -35.56 6.94
CA ASP A 461 -1.58 -36.73 6.07
C ASP A 461 -2.17 -36.59 4.65
N LEU A 462 -1.99 -35.41 4.04
CA LEU A 462 -2.54 -35.13 2.71
C LEU A 462 -1.74 -35.83 1.61
N LYS A 463 -2.40 -36.16 0.50
CA LYS A 463 -1.78 -36.85 -0.64
C LYS A 463 -1.80 -35.95 -1.88
N PRO A 464 -0.83 -35.03 -2.04
CA PRO A 464 -0.74 -34.20 -3.24
C PRO A 464 -0.40 -35.05 -4.47
N LYS A 465 -0.78 -34.60 -5.65
CA LYS A 465 -0.47 -35.27 -6.92
C LYS A 465 0.97 -35.02 -7.37
N GLN A 466 1.56 -33.91 -6.94
CA GLN A 466 2.92 -33.50 -7.29
C GLN A 466 3.53 -32.58 -6.21
N GLY A 467 4.83 -32.31 -6.32
CA GLY A 467 5.52 -31.34 -5.46
C GLY A 467 5.19 -29.87 -5.81
N CYS A 468 5.81 -28.94 -5.09
CA CYS A 468 5.70 -27.51 -5.37
C CYS A 468 6.15 -27.19 -6.80
N VAL A 469 5.33 -26.42 -7.54
CA VAL A 469 5.64 -25.96 -8.90
C VAL A 469 5.69 -24.43 -9.02
N THR A 470 5.49 -23.72 -7.91
CA THR A 470 5.22 -22.27 -7.90
C THR A 470 6.42 -21.42 -8.31
N GLU A 471 7.66 -21.93 -8.19
CA GLU A 471 8.87 -21.21 -8.63
C GLU A 471 8.88 -20.95 -10.15
N LYS A 472 8.22 -21.81 -10.95
CA LYS A 472 8.16 -21.71 -12.42
C LYS A 472 6.77 -21.36 -12.94
N LEU A 473 5.82 -21.12 -12.03
CA LEU A 473 4.43 -20.90 -12.36
C LEU A 473 4.22 -19.43 -12.67
N GLN A 474 3.77 -19.13 -13.88
CA GLN A 474 3.34 -17.78 -14.24
C GLN A 474 1.86 -17.59 -13.92
N LEU A 475 1.52 -16.46 -13.32
CA LEU A 475 0.14 -16.13 -12.97
C LEU A 475 -0.67 -15.77 -14.22
N ILE A 476 -1.99 -15.89 -14.12
CA ILE A 476 -2.95 -15.33 -15.09
C ILE A 476 -2.55 -13.88 -15.40
N GLY A 477 -2.65 -13.47 -16.67
CA GLY A 477 -2.13 -12.19 -17.17
C GLY A 477 -0.79 -12.32 -17.88
N SER A 478 0.05 -13.30 -17.53
CA SER A 478 1.42 -13.34 -18.03
C SER A 478 1.56 -13.84 -19.48
N ALA A 479 0.58 -14.58 -19.98
CA ALA A 479 0.71 -15.33 -21.22
C ALA A 479 0.68 -14.43 -22.47
N GLY A 480 1.79 -14.32 -23.19
CA GLY A 480 1.85 -13.49 -24.41
C GLY A 480 1.88 -11.98 -24.13
N TRP A 481 2.02 -11.58 -22.87
CA TRP A 481 2.34 -10.20 -22.52
C TRP A 481 3.72 -9.82 -23.08
N SER A 482 3.85 -8.57 -23.50
CA SER A 482 5.13 -7.97 -23.89
C SER A 482 5.09 -6.47 -23.64
N LYS A 483 6.25 -5.85 -23.49
CA LYS A 483 6.39 -4.39 -23.34
C LYS A 483 5.78 -3.58 -24.50
N MET A 484 5.54 -4.20 -25.66
CA MET A 484 4.96 -3.56 -26.84
C MET A 484 3.46 -3.86 -27.00
N MET A 485 2.86 -4.64 -26.10
CA MET A 485 1.46 -5.06 -26.21
C MET A 485 0.49 -3.88 -26.27
N PHE A 486 0.76 -2.79 -25.54
CA PHE A 486 -0.05 -1.58 -25.54
C PHE A 486 -0.25 -1.00 -26.96
N ILE A 487 0.76 -1.10 -27.84
CA ILE A 487 0.67 -0.61 -29.23
C ILE A 487 -0.44 -1.36 -29.98
N LYS A 488 -0.53 -2.67 -29.79
CA LYS A 488 -1.55 -3.49 -30.43
C LYS A 488 -2.95 -3.19 -29.87
N LEU A 489 -3.06 -2.91 -28.57
CA LEU A 489 -4.32 -2.47 -27.95
C LEU A 489 -4.79 -1.14 -28.55
N ILE A 490 -3.88 -0.17 -28.73
CA ILE A 490 -4.20 1.11 -29.40
C ILE A 490 -4.69 0.88 -30.83
N GLN A 491 -3.97 0.07 -31.62
CA GLN A 491 -4.31 -0.19 -33.02
C GLN A 491 -5.66 -0.89 -33.19
N GLN A 492 -6.01 -1.79 -32.27
CA GLN A 492 -7.23 -2.58 -32.34
C GLN A 492 -8.45 -1.82 -31.80
N PHE A 493 -8.30 -1.08 -30.69
CA PHE A 493 -9.42 -0.48 -29.96
C PHE A 493 -9.44 1.05 -29.99
N GLY A 494 -8.41 1.72 -30.53
CA GLY A 494 -8.35 3.18 -30.60
C GLY A 494 -8.29 3.85 -29.23
N LEU A 495 -7.46 3.32 -28.32
CA LEU A 495 -7.28 3.82 -26.95
C LEU A 495 -6.21 4.91 -26.87
N GLU A 496 -6.31 5.78 -25.86
CA GLU A 496 -5.21 6.67 -25.50
C GLU A 496 -3.97 5.87 -25.05
N SER A 497 -2.79 6.47 -25.24
CA SER A 497 -1.52 5.74 -25.08
C SER A 497 -1.21 5.35 -23.65
N ASP A 498 -1.56 6.19 -22.68
CA ASP A 498 -1.43 5.92 -21.25
C ASP A 498 -2.45 4.88 -20.76
N VAL A 499 -3.70 4.94 -21.24
CA VAL A 499 -4.74 3.92 -20.97
C VAL A 499 -4.28 2.55 -21.48
N ALA A 500 -3.82 2.46 -22.72
CA ALA A 500 -3.36 1.18 -23.28
C ALA A 500 -2.15 0.60 -22.53
N LYS A 501 -1.22 1.45 -22.07
CA LYS A 501 -0.08 1.03 -21.25
C LYS A 501 -0.54 0.52 -19.89
N HIS A 502 -1.41 1.29 -19.21
CA HIS A 502 -2.03 0.91 -17.95
C HIS A 502 -2.69 -0.45 -18.04
N LEU A 503 -3.53 -0.68 -19.06
CA LEU A 503 -4.23 -1.95 -19.21
C LEU A 503 -3.26 -3.12 -19.46
N ALA A 504 -2.25 -2.92 -20.32
CA ALA A 504 -1.22 -3.93 -20.58
C ALA A 504 -0.41 -4.27 -19.31
N ASP A 505 -0.09 -3.27 -18.48
CA ASP A 505 0.73 -3.43 -17.27
C ASP A 505 -0.11 -3.76 -16.01
N THR A 506 -1.44 -3.84 -16.13
CA THR A 506 -2.35 -4.18 -15.01
C THR A 506 -3.08 -5.51 -15.19
N TYR A 507 -3.40 -5.85 -16.44
CA TYR A 507 -4.17 -7.05 -16.79
C TYR A 507 -3.37 -8.03 -17.64
N GLY A 508 -2.22 -7.62 -18.19
CA GLY A 508 -1.43 -8.46 -19.06
C GLY A 508 -2.24 -8.92 -20.27
N ASP A 509 -2.24 -10.22 -20.55
CA ASP A 509 -3.03 -10.86 -21.61
C ASP A 509 -4.55 -10.67 -21.46
N ARG A 510 -5.05 -10.39 -20.26
CA ARG A 510 -6.46 -10.13 -20.00
C ARG A 510 -6.90 -8.75 -20.47
N ALA A 511 -5.96 -7.84 -20.74
CA ALA A 511 -6.28 -6.50 -21.25
C ALA A 511 -7.10 -6.55 -22.55
N TRP A 512 -6.89 -7.57 -23.40
CA TRP A 512 -7.69 -7.79 -24.60
C TRP A 512 -9.18 -7.94 -24.28
N ALA A 513 -9.50 -8.71 -23.25
CA ALA A 513 -10.87 -8.97 -22.85
C ALA A 513 -11.47 -7.76 -22.11
N VAL A 514 -10.67 -7.01 -21.35
CA VAL A 514 -11.11 -5.71 -20.77
C VAL A 514 -11.46 -4.72 -21.88
N CYS A 515 -10.58 -4.56 -22.87
CA CYS A 515 -10.81 -3.65 -24.00
C CYS A 515 -12.04 -4.06 -24.82
N ALA A 516 -12.29 -5.35 -24.99
CA ALA A 516 -13.47 -5.86 -25.68
C ALA A 516 -14.80 -5.58 -24.95
N MET A 517 -14.76 -5.24 -23.65
CA MET A 517 -15.94 -4.79 -22.89
C MET A 517 -16.13 -3.27 -22.92
N ALA A 518 -15.16 -2.51 -23.43
CA ALA A 518 -15.29 -1.07 -23.51
C ALA A 518 -16.28 -0.68 -24.60
N GLU A 519 -17.25 0.17 -24.27
CA GLU A 519 -18.17 0.74 -25.24
C GLU A 519 -17.51 1.88 -26.02
N PRO A 520 -17.94 2.14 -27.28
CA PRO A 520 -17.46 3.30 -28.03
C PRO A 520 -17.78 4.61 -27.31
N THR A 521 -16.82 5.53 -27.26
CA THR A 521 -16.98 6.83 -26.58
C THR A 521 -17.87 7.82 -27.34
N GLY A 522 -18.14 7.55 -28.63
CA GLY A 522 -18.77 8.50 -29.55
C GLY A 522 -17.84 9.62 -30.04
N LEU A 523 -16.57 9.63 -29.62
CA LEU A 523 -15.56 10.59 -30.08
C LEU A 523 -14.79 10.06 -31.29
N ARG A 524 -14.16 10.97 -32.04
CA ARG A 524 -13.18 10.59 -33.08
C ARG A 524 -11.97 9.89 -32.48
N TRP A 525 -11.53 10.36 -31.31
CA TRP A 525 -10.44 9.81 -30.54
C TRP A 525 -10.58 10.23 -29.06
N PRO A 526 -10.33 9.34 -28.09
CA PRO A 526 -10.19 7.90 -28.26
C PRO A 526 -11.52 7.24 -28.69
N VAL A 527 -11.44 6.14 -29.43
CA VAL A 527 -12.64 5.40 -29.93
C VAL A 527 -13.31 4.62 -28.80
N HIS A 528 -12.51 4.03 -27.91
CA HIS A 528 -12.96 3.31 -26.70
C HIS A 528 -12.21 3.82 -25.46
N GLY A 529 -12.68 3.40 -24.28
CA GLY A 529 -11.99 3.67 -23.02
C GLY A 529 -12.40 4.97 -22.37
N THR A 530 -13.69 5.09 -22.03
CA THR A 530 -14.15 6.26 -21.27
C THR A 530 -13.58 6.22 -19.87
N ARG A 531 -12.83 7.26 -19.49
CA ARG A 531 -12.16 7.33 -18.20
C ARG A 531 -13.15 7.47 -17.04
N LEU A 532 -12.77 6.92 -15.89
CA LEU A 532 -13.44 7.13 -14.61
C LEU A 532 -13.15 8.51 -14.03
N ASP A 533 -11.89 8.94 -14.13
CA ASP A 533 -11.41 10.29 -13.83
C ASP A 533 -10.50 10.77 -14.96
N VAL A 534 -10.58 12.06 -15.30
CA VAL A 534 -9.83 12.62 -16.45
C VAL A 534 -8.31 12.58 -16.27
N SER A 535 -7.82 12.57 -15.04
CA SER A 535 -6.39 12.64 -14.72
C SER A 535 -5.72 11.27 -14.67
N TYR A 536 -6.51 10.19 -14.68
CA TYR A 536 -6.02 8.82 -14.47
C TYR A 536 -6.41 7.88 -15.62
N PRO A 537 -5.61 6.85 -15.92
CA PRO A 537 -5.82 5.98 -17.07
C PRO A 537 -6.87 4.88 -16.85
N TYR A 538 -7.69 4.99 -15.81
CA TYR A 538 -8.69 3.98 -15.46
C TYR A 538 -9.98 4.19 -16.25
N ILE A 539 -10.51 3.12 -16.84
CA ILE A 539 -11.73 3.17 -17.68
C ILE A 539 -12.90 2.41 -17.08
N ASP A 540 -14.12 2.75 -17.52
CA ASP A 540 -15.36 2.08 -17.11
C ASP A 540 -15.35 0.56 -17.30
N ALA A 541 -14.78 0.06 -18.40
CA ALA A 541 -14.67 -1.36 -18.68
C ALA A 541 -13.92 -2.16 -17.60
N GLU A 542 -13.00 -1.51 -16.86
CA GLU A 542 -12.31 -2.14 -15.73
C GLU A 542 -13.26 -2.42 -14.57
N VAL A 543 -14.28 -1.58 -14.35
CA VAL A 543 -15.30 -1.79 -13.32
C VAL A 543 -16.15 -3.01 -13.67
N THR A 544 -16.59 -3.10 -14.93
CA THR A 544 -17.32 -4.26 -15.45
C THR A 544 -16.50 -5.55 -15.32
N TRP A 545 -15.21 -5.49 -15.71
CA TRP A 545 -14.28 -6.61 -15.54
C TRP A 545 -14.14 -7.03 -14.07
N ALA A 546 -13.97 -6.05 -13.18
CA ALA A 546 -13.80 -6.27 -11.75
C ALA A 546 -14.99 -7.04 -11.15
N CYS A 547 -16.21 -6.65 -11.47
CA CYS A 547 -17.43 -7.33 -11.02
C CYS A 547 -17.53 -8.75 -11.58
N ARG A 548 -17.35 -8.90 -12.89
CA ARG A 548 -17.58 -10.18 -13.59
C ARG A 548 -16.49 -11.22 -13.35
N ARG A 549 -15.24 -10.79 -13.15
CA ARG A 549 -14.06 -11.70 -13.22
C ARG A 549 -13.08 -11.56 -12.08
N GLU A 550 -13.22 -10.57 -11.21
CA GLU A 550 -12.28 -10.35 -10.10
C GLU A 550 -13.01 -10.19 -8.76
N TYR A 551 -14.24 -10.70 -8.67
CA TYR A 551 -15.04 -10.79 -7.45
C TYR A 551 -15.32 -9.46 -6.73
N ALA A 552 -15.27 -8.32 -7.43
CA ALA A 552 -15.59 -7.04 -6.82
C ALA A 552 -17.08 -6.98 -6.44
N CYS A 553 -17.34 -6.75 -5.16
CA CYS A 553 -18.68 -6.73 -4.57
C CYS A 553 -19.02 -5.39 -3.91
N THR A 554 -18.05 -4.50 -3.71
CA THR A 554 -18.25 -3.17 -3.13
C THR A 554 -17.54 -2.09 -3.95
N ALA A 555 -17.98 -0.84 -3.86
CA ALA A 555 -17.31 0.27 -4.54
C ALA A 555 -15.84 0.40 -4.12
N VAL A 556 -15.54 0.13 -2.84
CA VAL A 556 -14.18 0.12 -2.29
C VAL A 556 -13.30 -0.95 -2.97
N ASP A 557 -13.86 -2.10 -3.33
CA ASP A 557 -13.11 -3.16 -4.03
C ASP A 557 -12.50 -2.63 -5.34
N VAL A 558 -13.25 -1.79 -6.03
CA VAL A 558 -12.85 -1.20 -7.32
C VAL A 558 -11.87 -0.05 -7.12
N ILE A 559 -12.24 0.99 -6.36
CA ILE A 559 -11.41 2.20 -6.22
C ILE A 559 -10.10 1.95 -5.46
N ALA A 560 -10.10 1.02 -4.50
CA ALA A 560 -8.94 0.77 -3.67
C ALA A 560 -8.06 -0.35 -4.21
N ARG A 561 -8.63 -1.44 -4.72
CA ARG A 561 -7.89 -2.69 -4.97
C ARG A 561 -7.74 -3.07 -6.44
N ARG A 562 -8.75 -2.82 -7.27
CA ARG A 562 -8.66 -3.10 -8.72
C ARG A 562 -7.97 -1.98 -9.49
N THR A 563 -8.39 -0.73 -9.29
CA THR A 563 -7.80 0.44 -9.96
C THR A 563 -6.63 1.03 -9.20
N ARG A 564 -6.68 1.01 -7.86
CA ARG A 564 -5.74 1.70 -6.95
C ARG A 564 -5.90 3.21 -6.86
N LEU A 565 -6.94 3.77 -7.49
CA LEU A 565 -7.15 5.21 -7.56
C LEU A 565 -7.14 5.88 -6.17
N SER A 566 -7.73 5.28 -5.14
CA SER A 566 -7.72 5.85 -3.79
C SER A 566 -6.34 5.94 -3.13
N PHE A 567 -5.37 5.13 -3.58
CA PHE A 567 -3.97 5.17 -3.12
C PHE A 567 -3.13 6.16 -3.93
N LEU A 568 -3.62 6.59 -5.10
CA LEU A 568 -2.96 7.60 -5.90
C LEU A 568 -3.46 8.99 -5.56
N ASN A 569 -4.78 9.12 -5.49
CA ASN A 569 -5.46 10.38 -5.24
C ASN A 569 -6.87 10.11 -4.70
N ALA A 570 -7.06 10.43 -3.42
CA ALA A 570 -8.31 10.20 -2.73
C ALA A 570 -9.44 11.11 -3.25
N GLU A 571 -9.10 12.30 -3.74
CA GLU A 571 -10.04 13.24 -4.35
C GLU A 571 -10.55 12.73 -5.70
N ALA A 572 -9.64 12.32 -6.59
CA ALA A 572 -10.01 11.71 -7.87
C ALA A 572 -10.83 10.43 -7.67
N ALA A 573 -10.54 9.65 -6.61
CA ALA A 573 -11.36 8.50 -6.25
C ALA A 573 -12.78 8.90 -5.83
N LEU A 574 -12.95 9.97 -5.05
CA LEU A 574 -14.26 10.52 -4.69
C LEU A 574 -15.04 10.97 -5.93
N GLU A 575 -14.39 11.66 -6.86
CA GLU A 575 -15.00 12.14 -8.11
C GLU A 575 -15.41 10.99 -9.05
N ALA A 576 -14.65 9.90 -9.05
CA ALA A 576 -14.95 8.70 -9.83
C ALA A 576 -16.10 7.84 -9.24
N LEU A 577 -16.39 7.97 -7.94
CA LEU A 577 -17.33 7.09 -7.23
C LEU A 577 -18.72 6.99 -7.87
N PRO A 578 -19.39 8.09 -8.29
CA PRO A 578 -20.71 7.99 -8.87
C PRO A 578 -20.76 7.09 -10.10
N ARG A 579 -19.77 7.22 -11.01
CA ARG A 579 -19.68 6.40 -12.21
C ARG A 579 -19.39 4.94 -11.87
N VAL A 580 -18.47 4.69 -10.93
CA VAL A 580 -18.17 3.33 -10.45
C VAL A 580 -19.43 2.67 -9.88
N ILE A 581 -20.14 3.35 -8.99
CA ILE A 581 -21.36 2.85 -8.35
C ILE A 581 -22.47 2.59 -9.37
N ASP A 582 -22.62 3.46 -10.37
CA ASP A 582 -23.64 3.29 -11.40
C ASP A 582 -23.38 2.06 -12.28
N ILE A 583 -22.12 1.82 -12.68
CA ILE A 583 -21.74 0.60 -13.41
C ILE A 583 -21.94 -0.64 -12.54
N MET A 584 -21.42 -0.62 -11.30
CA MET A 584 -21.56 -1.75 -10.37
C MET A 584 -23.03 -2.06 -10.07
N ALA A 585 -23.88 -1.04 -9.98
CA ALA A 585 -25.31 -1.25 -9.75
C ALA A 585 -26.00 -1.99 -10.89
N VAL A 586 -25.57 -1.76 -12.14
CA VAL A 586 -26.05 -2.53 -13.28
C VAL A 586 -25.55 -3.97 -13.19
N GLU A 587 -24.25 -4.16 -12.92
CA GLU A 587 -23.61 -5.48 -12.87
C GLU A 587 -24.09 -6.35 -11.71
N LEU A 588 -24.44 -5.75 -10.57
CA LEU A 588 -24.80 -6.43 -9.33
C LEU A 588 -26.26 -6.27 -8.92
N GLY A 589 -27.08 -5.59 -9.75
CA GLY A 589 -28.51 -5.41 -9.51
C GLY A 589 -28.85 -4.49 -8.33
N TRP A 590 -28.05 -3.46 -8.07
CA TRP A 590 -28.27 -2.56 -6.93
C TRP A 590 -29.40 -1.57 -7.17
N GLY A 591 -30.35 -1.51 -6.22
CA GLY A 591 -31.32 -0.43 -6.11
C GLY A 591 -30.71 0.86 -5.51
N GLY A 592 -31.49 1.94 -5.49
CA GLY A 592 -31.04 3.26 -5.00
C GLY A 592 -30.54 3.25 -3.55
N GLY A 593 -31.15 2.45 -2.67
CA GLY A 593 -30.69 2.34 -1.27
C GLY A 593 -29.30 1.71 -1.13
N GLU A 594 -28.97 0.70 -1.93
CA GLU A 594 -27.64 0.09 -1.92
C GLU A 594 -26.60 1.02 -2.56
N LYS A 595 -26.96 1.77 -3.62
CA LYS A 595 -26.08 2.81 -4.17
C LYS A 595 -25.63 3.83 -3.12
N GLU A 596 -26.58 4.33 -2.32
CA GLU A 596 -26.27 5.30 -1.26
C GLU A 596 -25.43 4.68 -0.13
N LYS A 597 -25.71 3.42 0.23
CA LYS A 597 -24.90 2.67 1.20
C LYS A 597 -23.46 2.50 0.70
N GLN A 598 -23.27 2.08 -0.55
CA GLN A 598 -21.96 1.91 -1.17
C GLN A 598 -21.18 3.22 -1.25
N PHE A 599 -21.87 4.33 -1.53
CA PHE A 599 -21.27 5.66 -1.49
C PHE A 599 -20.79 6.00 -0.07
N LYS A 600 -21.64 5.83 0.95
CA LYS A 600 -21.30 6.11 2.34
C LYS A 600 -20.13 5.26 2.87
N ASP A 601 -20.13 3.97 2.54
CA ASP A 601 -19.06 3.06 2.94
C ASP A 601 -17.73 3.43 2.24
N ALA A 602 -17.81 3.85 0.96
CA ALA A 602 -16.64 4.30 0.22
C ALA A 602 -16.10 5.65 0.71
N THR A 603 -16.96 6.63 1.06
CA THR A 603 -16.51 7.90 1.62
C THR A 603 -15.88 7.72 3.00
N LYS A 604 -16.42 6.83 3.84
CA LYS A 604 -15.79 6.42 5.10
C LYS A 604 -14.42 5.77 4.87
N PHE A 605 -14.27 4.95 3.82
CA PHE A 605 -12.97 4.41 3.47
C PHE A 605 -11.99 5.51 3.01
N LEU A 606 -12.44 6.47 2.19
CA LEU A 606 -11.60 7.58 1.72
C LEU A 606 -11.13 8.51 2.86
N HIS A 607 -11.85 8.57 3.98
CA HIS A 607 -11.34 9.20 5.19
C HIS A 607 -10.03 8.54 5.67
N SER A 608 -9.98 7.20 5.67
CA SER A 608 -8.74 6.46 5.99
C SER A 608 -7.61 6.62 4.94
N MET A 609 -7.92 7.25 3.80
CA MET A 609 -6.99 7.57 2.71
C MET A 609 -6.56 9.05 2.70
N GLY A 610 -6.88 9.81 3.76
CA GLY A 610 -6.41 11.19 3.96
C GLY A 610 -7.40 12.29 3.62
N LEU A 611 -8.64 11.98 3.21
CA LEU A 611 -9.71 12.98 3.16
C LEU A 611 -10.21 13.27 4.58
N SER A 612 -10.68 14.48 4.90
CA SER A 612 -11.16 14.76 6.25
C SER A 612 -12.61 14.31 6.49
N GLU A 613 -12.85 13.83 7.72
CA GLU A 613 -14.15 13.30 8.17
C GLU A 613 -15.26 14.35 8.09
N ALA A 614 -14.94 15.60 8.40
CA ALA A 614 -15.89 16.71 8.45
C ALA A 614 -16.56 16.95 7.08
N ARG A 615 -15.82 16.68 6.00
CA ARG A 615 -16.30 16.76 4.62
C ARG A 615 -16.99 15.47 4.21
N VAL A 616 -16.29 14.34 4.23
CA VAL A 616 -16.81 13.11 3.64
C VAL A 616 -18.01 12.54 4.40
N GLY A 617 -18.15 12.84 5.70
CA GLY A 617 -19.28 12.41 6.52
C GLY A 617 -20.62 13.08 6.20
N LYS A 618 -20.62 14.20 5.46
CA LYS A 618 -21.84 14.96 5.11
C LYS A 618 -22.24 14.83 3.64
N LEU A 619 -21.31 14.36 2.79
CA LEU A 619 -21.56 14.23 1.36
C LEU A 619 -22.57 13.11 1.08
N LYS A 620 -23.45 13.39 0.13
CA LYS A 620 -24.33 12.42 -0.53
C LYS A 620 -23.84 12.14 -1.94
N LEU A 621 -24.27 11.02 -2.50
CA LEU A 621 -23.91 10.60 -3.86
C LEU A 621 -24.23 11.69 -4.90
N ASP A 622 -25.40 12.32 -4.79
CA ASP A 622 -25.84 13.37 -5.71
C ASP A 622 -25.08 14.70 -5.55
N ASP A 623 -24.43 14.94 -4.40
CA ASP A 623 -23.60 16.13 -4.21
C ASP A 623 -22.37 16.06 -5.13
N VAL A 624 -21.73 14.89 -5.23
CA VAL A 624 -20.58 14.67 -6.12
C VAL A 624 -20.99 14.75 -7.59
N ARG A 625 -22.12 14.14 -7.97
CA ARG A 625 -22.65 14.21 -9.34
C ARG A 625 -22.88 15.64 -9.83
N GLN A 626 -23.28 16.52 -8.92
CA GLN A 626 -23.56 17.93 -9.21
C GLN A 626 -22.33 18.84 -9.00
N GLY A 627 -21.17 18.28 -8.65
CA GLY A 627 -19.95 19.04 -8.37
C GLY A 627 -19.97 19.83 -7.06
N ARG A 628 -20.95 19.60 -6.18
CA ARG A 628 -21.11 20.31 -4.89
C ARG A 628 -20.09 19.88 -3.83
N HIS A 629 -19.34 18.81 -4.07
CA HIS A 629 -18.21 18.39 -3.21
C HIS A 629 -17.07 19.41 -3.22
N LYS A 630 -16.94 20.22 -4.29
CA LYS A 630 -15.90 21.25 -4.43
C LYS A 630 -16.09 22.42 -3.46
N LEU A 631 -17.35 22.77 -3.15
CA LEU A 631 -17.69 23.80 -2.16
C LEU A 631 -17.25 23.44 -0.73
N HIS A 632 -16.99 22.15 -0.45
CA HIS A 632 -16.53 21.71 0.87
C HIS A 632 -15.00 21.73 1.00
N LEU A 633 -14.25 21.81 -0.11
CA LEU A 633 -12.79 21.97 -0.10
C LEU A 633 -12.41 23.34 0.47
N GLU A 634 -13.10 24.40 0.03
CA GLU A 634 -12.88 25.77 0.50
C GLU A 634 -13.08 25.93 2.02
N ILE A 635 -13.99 25.14 2.62
CA ILE A 635 -14.27 25.16 4.06
C ILE A 635 -13.19 24.42 4.87
N GLU A 636 -12.63 23.34 4.31
CA GLU A 636 -11.57 22.56 4.96
C GLU A 636 -10.25 23.32 5.00
N ASP A 637 -9.89 24.01 3.93
CA ASP A 637 -8.71 24.87 3.86
C ASP A 637 -8.78 25.99 4.92
N GLU A 638 -9.99 26.54 5.17
CA GLU A 638 -10.23 27.47 6.28
C GLU A 638 -10.10 26.83 7.67
N VAL A 639 -10.52 25.58 7.85
CA VAL A 639 -10.47 24.88 9.15
C VAL A 639 -9.05 24.39 9.45
N LEU A 640 -8.31 23.92 8.44
CA LEU A 640 -6.91 23.54 8.57
C LEU A 640 -6.05 24.75 8.94
N ALA A 641 -6.33 25.91 8.34
CA ALA A 641 -5.75 27.18 8.78
C ALA A 641 -6.06 27.48 10.26
N ARG A 642 -7.28 27.22 10.74
CA ARG A 642 -7.64 27.36 12.18
C ARG A 642 -6.98 26.34 13.10
N THR A 643 -6.47 25.21 12.60
CA THR A 643 -5.67 24.28 13.42
C THR A 643 -4.21 24.71 13.55
N ILE A 644 -3.67 25.40 12.54
CA ILE A 644 -2.29 25.92 12.55
C ILE A 644 -2.22 27.25 13.32
N PHE A 645 -3.28 28.05 13.29
CA PHE A 645 -3.36 29.37 13.93
C PHE A 645 -4.47 29.42 14.97
N THR A 646 -4.22 30.03 16.14
CA THR A 646 -5.30 30.31 17.10
C THR A 646 -6.33 31.27 16.49
N PRO A 647 -7.57 31.35 17.02
CA PRO A 647 -8.57 32.30 16.52
C PRO A 647 -8.07 33.76 16.50
N GLU A 648 -7.26 34.16 17.48
CA GLU A 648 -6.67 35.50 17.57
C GLU A 648 -5.60 35.71 16.50
N GLU A 649 -4.77 34.71 16.24
CA GLU A 649 -3.73 34.75 15.20
C GLU A 649 -4.35 34.78 13.80
N LEU A 650 -5.38 33.98 13.57
CA LEU A 650 -6.09 33.97 12.29
C LEU A 650 -6.80 35.29 12.04
N GLN A 651 -7.40 35.89 13.06
CA GLN A 651 -7.97 37.24 12.95
C GLN A 651 -6.88 38.27 12.65
N SER A 652 -5.72 38.20 13.32
CA SER A 652 -4.58 39.07 13.03
C SER A 652 -4.06 38.90 11.59
N LEU A 653 -4.05 37.67 11.07
CA LEU A 653 -3.65 37.38 9.69
C LEU A 653 -4.70 37.89 8.68
N LYS A 654 -5.99 37.78 8.98
CA LYS A 654 -7.07 38.40 8.18
C LYS A 654 -6.93 39.92 8.14
N ASP A 655 -6.68 40.54 9.28
CA ASP A 655 -6.50 42.00 9.37
C ASP A 655 -5.25 42.43 8.59
N LYS A 656 -4.13 41.69 8.70
CA LYS A 656 -2.90 41.94 7.94
C LYS A 656 -3.12 41.76 6.44
N PHE A 657 -3.83 40.71 6.02
CA PHE A 657 -4.17 40.50 4.62
C PHE A 657 -5.01 41.66 4.08
N GLY A 658 -6.05 42.08 4.81
CA GLY A 658 -6.88 43.22 4.45
C GLY A 658 -6.14 44.57 4.47
N HIS A 659 -5.06 44.71 5.24
CA HIS A 659 -4.18 45.87 5.18
C HIS A 659 -3.31 45.90 3.92
N ILE A 660 -2.97 44.73 3.38
CA ILE A 660 -2.19 44.61 2.15
C ILE A 660 -3.11 44.76 0.94
N ASP A 661 -4.26 44.07 0.94
CA ASP A 661 -5.34 44.15 -0.06
C ASP A 661 -6.05 45.51 0.01
N ALA A 662 -5.42 46.50 -0.63
CA ALA A 662 -5.84 47.88 -0.54
C ALA A 662 -7.01 48.25 -1.48
N ASP A 663 -7.38 47.40 -2.44
CA ASP A 663 -8.59 47.53 -3.24
C ASP A 663 -9.75 46.62 -2.78
N GLN A 664 -9.53 45.81 -1.74
CA GLN A 664 -10.52 44.95 -1.09
C GLN A 664 -11.16 43.95 -2.06
N ASP A 665 -10.39 43.48 -3.04
CA ASP A 665 -10.86 42.51 -4.03
C ASP A 665 -10.71 41.05 -3.55
N GLY A 666 -10.18 40.86 -2.33
CA GLY A 666 -9.94 39.57 -1.71
C GLY A 666 -8.62 38.94 -2.12
N LYS A 667 -7.77 39.65 -2.88
CA LYS A 667 -6.50 39.14 -3.42
C LYS A 667 -5.41 40.22 -3.32
N ILE A 668 -4.17 39.82 -3.10
CA ILE A 668 -3.03 40.76 -3.08
C ILE A 668 -2.42 40.82 -4.48
N SER A 669 -2.57 41.95 -5.17
CA SER A 669 -1.93 42.19 -6.46
C SER A 669 -0.49 42.69 -6.34
N ALA A 670 0.24 42.72 -7.46
CA ALA A 670 1.59 43.32 -7.52
C ALA A 670 1.59 44.80 -7.11
N SER A 671 0.52 45.53 -7.41
CA SER A 671 0.33 46.91 -6.98
C SER A 671 0.19 47.04 -5.47
N ASP A 672 -0.50 46.10 -4.84
CA ASP A 672 -0.79 46.11 -3.40
C ASP A 672 0.43 45.73 -2.57
N LEU A 673 1.16 44.71 -3.02
CA LEU A 673 2.42 44.32 -2.41
C LEU A 673 3.48 45.43 -2.55
N ALA A 674 3.63 46.03 -3.74
CA ALA A 674 4.56 47.14 -3.97
C ALA A 674 4.23 48.40 -3.15
N ARG A 675 2.94 48.64 -2.89
CA ARG A 675 2.47 49.76 -2.07
C ARG A 675 2.76 49.50 -0.60
N THR A 676 2.45 48.31 -0.11
CA THR A 676 2.74 47.89 1.26
C THR A 676 4.23 47.94 1.56
N LEU A 677 5.09 47.41 0.68
CA LEU A 677 6.54 47.45 0.87
C LEU A 677 7.08 48.89 0.93
N ARG A 678 6.58 49.79 0.09
CA ARG A 678 6.94 51.22 0.15
C ARG A 678 6.50 51.89 1.45
N ASN A 679 5.31 51.54 1.94
CA ASN A 679 4.81 52.03 3.23
C ASN A 679 5.65 51.53 4.42
N LEU A 680 6.32 50.39 4.28
CA LEU A 680 7.29 49.85 5.23
C LEU A 680 8.72 50.39 5.03
N GLY A 681 8.90 51.39 4.15
CA GLY A 681 10.19 52.02 3.88
C GLY A 681 11.10 51.21 2.95
N GLN A 682 10.57 50.19 2.28
CA GLN A 682 11.30 49.34 1.33
C GLN A 682 10.89 49.71 -0.10
N ASP A 683 11.77 50.40 -0.83
CA ASP A 683 11.55 50.67 -2.26
C ASP A 683 12.08 49.51 -3.10
N VAL A 684 11.17 48.60 -3.47
CA VAL A 684 11.50 47.35 -4.16
C VAL A 684 11.15 47.47 -5.65
N PRO A 685 12.08 47.15 -6.58
CA PRO A 685 11.79 47.18 -8.01
C PRO A 685 10.60 46.31 -8.40
N ARG A 686 9.81 46.77 -9.37
CA ARG A 686 8.60 46.07 -9.84
C ARG A 686 8.86 44.61 -10.25
N GLU A 687 10.02 44.34 -10.84
CA GLU A 687 10.40 42.98 -11.24
C GLU A 687 10.56 42.04 -10.03
N THR A 688 11.12 42.53 -8.93
CA THR A 688 11.26 41.78 -7.68
C THR A 688 9.89 41.52 -7.05
N VAL A 689 8.98 42.49 -7.06
CA VAL A 689 7.61 42.31 -6.55
C VAL A 689 6.85 41.24 -7.36
N LEU A 690 7.00 41.27 -8.69
CA LEU A 690 6.42 40.24 -9.56
C LEU A 690 7.05 38.86 -9.35
N SER A 691 8.34 38.81 -9.02
CA SER A 691 9.02 37.56 -8.64
C SER A 691 8.46 36.99 -7.34
N ILE A 692 8.25 37.83 -6.32
CA ILE A 692 7.69 37.41 -5.03
C ILE A 692 6.27 36.84 -5.22
N ILE A 693 5.43 37.52 -6.01
CA ILE A 693 4.09 37.01 -6.31
C ILE A 693 4.16 35.67 -7.02
N ARG A 694 4.99 35.53 -8.07
CA ARG A 694 5.14 34.25 -8.78
C ARG A 694 5.65 33.10 -7.91
N GLU A 695 6.39 33.42 -6.85
CA GLU A 695 6.91 32.42 -5.92
C GLU A 695 5.81 31.87 -5.00
N VAL A 696 4.78 32.67 -4.74
CA VAL A 696 3.71 32.41 -3.78
C VAL A 696 2.42 31.95 -4.46
N ASP A 697 2.10 32.54 -5.60
CA ASP A 697 0.95 32.30 -6.47
C ASP A 697 1.01 30.89 -7.08
N ALA A 698 0.41 29.95 -6.37
CA ALA A 698 0.39 28.53 -6.72
C ALA A 698 -0.60 28.23 -7.84
N ASP A 699 -1.70 28.98 -7.91
CA ASP A 699 -2.74 28.81 -8.93
C ASP A 699 -2.45 29.56 -10.26
N LYS A 700 -1.40 30.39 -10.26
CA LYS A 700 -0.94 31.22 -11.39
C LYS A 700 -1.97 32.28 -11.80
N SER A 701 -2.79 32.74 -10.87
CA SER A 701 -3.76 33.81 -11.08
C SER A 701 -3.10 35.19 -11.28
N GLY A 702 -1.83 35.33 -10.94
CA GLY A 702 -1.07 36.58 -10.95
C GLY A 702 -1.32 37.45 -9.71
N LYS A 703 -2.00 36.92 -8.71
CA LYS A 703 -2.31 37.56 -7.42
C LYS A 703 -2.14 36.53 -6.30
N ILE A 704 -2.01 36.98 -5.05
CA ILE A 704 -1.94 36.08 -3.89
C ILE A 704 -3.32 36.04 -3.23
N GLU A 705 -3.94 34.87 -3.20
CA GLU A 705 -5.21 34.67 -2.49
C GLU A 705 -5.00 34.52 -0.98
N PHE A 706 -6.06 34.68 -0.18
CA PHE A 706 -5.94 34.60 1.28
C PHE A 706 -5.39 33.25 1.75
N GLN A 707 -5.72 32.16 1.06
CA GLN A 707 -5.20 30.83 1.40
C GLN A 707 -3.69 30.72 1.17
N GLU A 708 -3.19 31.24 0.04
CA GLU A 708 -1.76 31.26 -0.28
C GLU A 708 -0.97 32.14 0.71
N PHE A 709 -1.60 33.22 1.19
CA PHE A 709 -1.06 34.05 2.27
C PHE A 709 -0.97 33.29 3.60
N LEU A 710 -1.98 32.47 3.94
CA LEU A 710 -1.96 31.63 5.13
C LEU A 710 -0.90 30.53 5.05
N ASP A 711 -0.66 29.95 3.88
CA ASP A 711 0.40 28.95 3.67
C ASP A 711 1.79 29.54 3.93
N ILE A 712 2.04 30.78 3.48
CA ILE A 712 3.29 31.50 3.81
C ILE A 712 3.39 31.72 5.32
N ALA A 713 2.31 32.22 5.93
CA ALA A 713 2.28 32.51 7.35
C ALA A 713 2.53 31.24 8.18
N ALA A 714 2.08 30.08 7.70
CA ALA A 714 2.23 28.80 8.36
C ALA A 714 3.69 28.37 8.33
N GLY A 715 4.34 28.44 7.16
CA GLY A 715 5.77 28.17 7.02
C GLY A 715 6.64 29.10 7.86
N VAL A 716 6.30 30.40 7.95
CA VAL A 716 7.03 31.35 8.81
C VAL A 716 6.84 31.04 10.29
N LYS A 717 5.62 30.68 10.73
CA LYS A 717 5.33 30.30 12.12
C LYS A 717 6.10 29.04 12.53
N GLU A 718 6.18 28.06 11.64
CA GLU A 718 6.92 26.82 11.85
C GLU A 718 8.43 27.05 11.96
N LEU A 719 9.00 27.91 11.08
CA LEU A 719 10.40 28.33 11.15
C LEU A 719 10.73 29.07 12.46
N HIS A 720 9.84 29.94 12.92
CA HIS A 720 9.99 30.63 14.21
C HIS A 720 9.90 29.67 15.40
N LEU A 721 8.99 28.69 15.39
CA LEU A 721 8.89 27.67 16.42
C LEU A 721 10.13 26.78 16.46
N SER A 722 10.65 26.35 15.31
CA SER A 722 11.89 25.58 15.21
C SER A 722 13.10 26.34 15.77
N ASN A 723 13.19 27.64 15.48
CA ASN A 723 14.26 28.50 16.00
C ASN A 723 14.10 28.74 17.51
N ALA A 724 12.88 29.00 17.99
CA ALA A 724 12.60 29.20 19.41
C ALA A 724 12.84 27.93 20.23
N PHE A 725 12.50 26.76 19.68
CA PHE A 725 12.75 25.46 20.32
C PHE A 725 14.24 25.12 20.33
N SER A 726 14.97 25.39 19.24
CA SER A 726 16.42 25.25 19.19
C SER A 726 17.12 26.17 20.22
N ASP A 727 16.61 27.39 20.41
CA ASP A 727 17.13 28.33 21.40
C ASP A 727 16.72 27.95 22.84
N LEU A 728 15.58 27.30 23.03
CA LEU A 728 15.17 26.75 24.33
C LEU A 728 16.04 25.54 24.70
N VAL A 729 16.26 24.62 23.76
CA VAL A 729 17.11 23.43 23.95
C VAL A 729 18.56 23.82 24.18
N SER A 730 19.07 24.85 23.50
CA SER A 730 20.41 25.39 23.75
C SER A 730 20.53 25.99 25.17
N ARG A 731 19.49 26.68 25.65
CA ARG A 731 19.44 27.25 27.01
C ARG A 731 19.25 26.21 28.11
N VAL A 732 18.47 25.16 27.86
CA VAL A 732 18.28 24.04 28.80
C VAL A 732 19.56 23.19 28.87
N SER A 733 20.25 23.00 27.74
CA SER A 733 21.55 22.31 27.69
C SER A 733 22.67 23.12 28.35
N ALA A 734 22.56 24.46 28.37
CA ALA A 734 23.45 25.34 29.11
C ALA A 734 23.12 25.44 30.62
N GLY A 735 21.94 24.96 31.05
CA GLY A 735 21.43 25.10 32.42
C GLY A 735 21.74 23.94 33.37
N SER A 736 22.30 22.83 32.91
CA SER A 736 22.62 21.67 33.76
C SER A 736 24.12 21.60 34.10
N GLY A 737 24.56 22.44 35.02
CA GLY A 737 25.94 22.49 35.52
C GLY A 737 26.07 23.07 36.93
N THR A 738 25.83 22.23 37.93
CA THR A 738 26.26 22.29 39.35
C THR A 738 25.64 23.34 40.31
N ALA A 739 25.13 22.82 41.44
CA ALA A 739 24.81 23.57 42.65
C ALA A 739 25.77 23.20 43.81
N SER A 740 26.45 24.20 44.37
CA SER A 740 26.85 24.40 45.80
C SER A 740 27.79 25.62 45.81
N SER A 741 27.85 26.57 46.74
CA SER A 741 27.40 26.75 48.12
C SER A 741 27.38 28.27 48.45
N THR A 742 26.79 28.61 49.59
CA THR A 742 26.47 29.92 50.19
C THR A 742 27.56 31.01 50.34
N SER A 743 27.08 32.27 50.32
CA SER A 743 27.44 33.45 51.15
C SER A 743 28.27 34.62 50.56
N SER A 744 27.60 35.78 50.48
CA SER A 744 28.00 37.17 50.79
C SER A 744 29.25 37.88 50.19
N THR A 745 28.96 39.09 49.71
CA THR A 745 29.73 40.36 49.67
C THR A 745 30.72 40.69 48.51
N ASN A 746 30.34 41.75 47.80
CA ASN A 746 31.10 42.92 47.32
C ASN A 746 32.20 42.86 46.23
N ASN A 747 32.00 43.78 45.27
CA ASN A 747 32.94 44.67 44.56
C ASN A 747 33.69 44.22 43.29
N LEU A 748 33.29 44.88 42.17
CA LEU A 748 34.07 45.74 41.25
C LEU A 748 35.46 45.29 40.73
N GLY A 749 35.62 45.37 39.40
CA GLY A 749 36.90 45.52 38.67
C GLY A 749 37.20 44.36 37.73
N SER A 750 37.01 44.49 36.41
CA SER A 750 37.93 45.07 35.40
C SER A 750 38.92 44.07 34.79
N SER A 751 39.07 44.19 33.46
CA SER A 751 40.16 43.73 32.58
C SER A 751 40.11 42.29 32.03
N SER A 752 39.86 42.23 30.72
CA SER A 752 40.43 41.27 29.76
C SER A 752 41.96 41.45 29.66
N PRO A 753 42.76 40.41 29.32
CA PRO A 753 43.01 40.10 27.90
C PRO A 753 43.23 38.61 27.55
N THR A 754 43.26 38.40 26.23
CA THR A 754 43.41 37.22 25.34
C THR A 754 44.76 36.44 25.46
N PRO A 755 45.14 35.53 24.52
CA PRO A 755 44.82 34.08 24.44
C PRO A 755 46.09 33.19 24.39
N GLY A 756 45.99 31.85 24.51
CA GLY A 756 47.17 30.98 24.37
C GLY A 756 46.92 29.46 24.35
N TYR A 757 47.01 28.90 23.15
CA TYR A 757 47.62 27.63 22.68
C TYR A 757 47.58 26.31 23.50
N ASP A 758 47.11 25.26 22.79
CA ASP A 758 47.43 23.82 22.79
C ASP A 758 47.56 23.02 24.11
N ASP A 759 46.73 21.97 24.25
CA ASP A 759 47.30 20.61 24.24
C ASP A 759 46.28 19.52 23.86
N LYS A 760 46.80 18.52 23.16
CA LYS A 760 46.12 17.33 22.63
C LYS A 760 45.56 16.47 23.75
N ARG A 761 44.32 16.01 23.60
CA ARG A 761 43.88 14.72 24.14
C ARG A 761 43.11 13.92 23.11
N HIS A 762 43.71 12.77 22.78
CA HIS A 762 43.03 11.64 22.19
C HIS A 762 41.76 11.32 22.97
N VAL A 763 40.62 11.44 22.31
CA VAL A 763 39.40 10.74 22.70
C VAL A 763 39.11 9.79 21.55
N GLY A 764 39.43 8.52 21.76
CA GLY A 764 38.83 7.45 20.97
C GLY A 764 37.33 7.53 21.20
N ALA A 765 36.61 8.07 20.22
CA ALA A 765 35.16 8.05 20.22
C ALA A 765 34.73 6.60 19.95
N ASN A 766 34.43 5.88 21.03
CA ASN A 766 33.53 4.75 20.97
C ASN A 766 32.23 5.26 20.31
N ILE A 767 31.99 4.76 19.10
CA ILE A 767 30.71 4.91 18.42
C ILE A 767 29.67 4.24 19.33
N PRO A 768 28.57 4.92 19.72
CA PRO A 768 27.48 4.25 20.42
C PRO A 768 26.85 3.23 19.47
N VAL A 769 27.11 1.96 19.72
CA VAL A 769 26.43 0.84 19.09
C VAL A 769 25.28 0.46 20.01
N GLU A 770 24.09 1.04 19.84
CA GLU A 770 22.81 0.34 20.04
C GLU A 770 21.53 1.17 19.77
N LYS A 771 20.48 0.40 19.46
CA LYS A 771 19.03 0.73 19.43
C LYS A 771 18.51 1.60 18.29
N SER A 772 18.51 1.05 17.08
CA SER A 772 17.43 1.34 16.13
C SER A 772 16.93 0.04 15.49
N GLY A 773 15.64 -0.22 15.71
CA GLY A 773 14.88 -1.22 14.97
C GLY A 773 15.00 -0.90 13.48
N GLY A 774 15.45 -1.87 12.71
CA GLY A 774 15.46 -1.78 11.26
C GLY A 774 14.03 -1.91 10.76
N GLY A 775 13.29 -0.81 10.82
CA GLY A 775 11.84 -0.82 10.97
C GLY A 775 11.49 -1.26 12.40
N VAL A 776 10.75 -0.44 13.13
CA VAL A 776 10.11 -0.83 14.40
C VAL A 776 9.26 -2.09 14.19
#